data_AF-A0A314L4X0-F1
#
_entry.id   AF-A0A314L4X0-F1
#
_cell.length_a   1.000
_cell.length_b   1.000
_cell.length_c   1.000
_cell.angle_alpha   90.00
_cell.angle_beta   90.00
_cell.angle_gamma   90.00
#
_symmetry.space_group_name_H-M   'P 1'
#
loop_
_entity.id
_entity.type
_entity.pdbx_description
1 polymer ?
#
loop_
_entity_poly.entity_id
_entity_poly.type
_entity_poly.pdbx_seq_one_letter_code
_entity_poly.pdbx_strand_id
1 'polypeptide(L)'
;MYGQPPHNGGGWRGPEPPYNGGYGGCNRAPPPPPLRFQFQHPPPPPRPQANGSSNFGKIVLGVDRAVIKARRDLIEAGENVSSWKVSQAALVILKADSWDSLGVQMQHVPSLHSLILIEVKIVLSAASALGTSCCGSSIVDNVNMMLCRVGVQQLSAYQIVKIHILPYLYKEQHGQGHREMMTEYLAFLMFHLQQIIRELHDNVFILTNHGCRRPVEVPIHFSKEYGNPIDMSQLVLGLDLKWHEIEDMYLKHPINRMLSGGVLKWRKFFQELGISDFAQVLQVENSVSDVCRLPMNATWDKDLIPRGSIATDWVSEEFVNMLLQLSSTSEKEKCKYLLEVLDHLWDDYFSDKVTGFYFTSNGERKIFDSSFSRIICDVRWVASTIDNELHYPRELFHDCEAVCSILGDNAPYAVPKVRSERLLTTLGLKTQVTVDDTLAILEVWRAKAPLRASVSQMSRFYTFMWNRMNTSERKVVEALREGPSVFVPSKFGASLEDTVPGVLLSLKEVFWHDSTGSVDQVKMVYSKFDEHSVPYPVTRILCSVYPGLHDFFVNRCGVDELPHFHGYLQILLHLSAVALPSQEAKKVFCIFVKWADELKSGSLRFEDVDFLEKSLKEKQYLILPAAENKWVSLNQSFGLVCWCDNDRLRTEFKHFDNINFLYFGELDDEENEILRTKVSIFMHRLNIPSLSEVS
;
A
#
# COMPACT_ATOMS: atom_id res chain seq x y z
N MET A 1 -71.78 -10.55 -10.72
CA MET A 1 -72.46 -11.55 -11.58
C MET A 1 -71.38 -12.28 -12.39
N TYR A 2 -71.50 -13.60 -12.56
CA TYR A 2 -70.85 -14.56 -13.51
C TYR A 2 -69.42 -14.29 -14.08
N GLY A 3 -68.52 -15.28 -14.20
CA GLY A 3 -68.57 -16.67 -13.71
C GLY A 3 -67.54 -17.67 -14.32
N GLN A 4 -66.69 -18.23 -13.44
CA GLN A 4 -65.96 -19.53 -13.46
C GLN A 4 -64.72 -19.84 -14.37
N PRO A 5 -63.76 -20.69 -13.88
CA PRO A 5 -62.49 -21.10 -14.53
C PRO A 5 -62.44 -22.59 -14.97
N PRO A 6 -61.31 -23.12 -15.48
CA PRO A 6 -60.38 -23.96 -14.67
C PRO A 6 -58.87 -23.79 -15.10
N HIS A 7 -57.84 -24.63 -14.85
CA HIS A 7 -57.63 -25.94 -14.17
C HIS A 7 -56.15 -26.14 -13.72
N ASN A 8 -55.93 -26.91 -12.64
CA ASN A 8 -54.79 -27.81 -12.26
C ASN A 8 -53.29 -27.48 -12.43
N GLY A 9 -52.51 -27.80 -11.38
CA GLY A 9 -51.05 -28.03 -11.44
C GLY A 9 -50.35 -28.32 -10.09
N GLY A 10 -50.23 -29.60 -9.69
CA GLY A 10 -49.48 -30.10 -8.51
C GLY A 10 -49.46 -31.64 -8.46
N GLY A 11 -48.74 -32.36 -7.59
CA GLY A 11 -47.73 -31.97 -6.59
C GLY A 11 -47.49 -33.04 -5.50
N TRP A 12 -46.24 -33.53 -5.35
CA TRP A 12 -45.64 -34.33 -4.23
C TRP A 12 -45.81 -35.88 -4.07
N ARG A 13 -44.66 -36.51 -3.76
CA ARG A 13 -44.35 -37.70 -2.87
C ARG A 13 -44.74 -39.17 -3.19
N GLY A 14 -43.72 -39.93 -3.64
CA GLY A 14 -43.28 -41.26 -3.14
C GLY A 14 -44.16 -42.51 -3.36
N PRO A 15 -43.74 -43.73 -2.95
CA PRO A 15 -42.44 -44.17 -2.39
C PRO A 15 -41.78 -45.39 -3.11
N GLU A 16 -40.64 -45.90 -2.59
CA GLU A 16 -40.08 -47.26 -2.82
C GLU A 16 -40.88 -48.35 -2.03
N PRO A 17 -40.63 -49.70 -2.06
CA PRO A 17 -39.51 -50.55 -2.59
C PRO A 17 -40.05 -51.77 -3.43
N PRO A 18 -39.51 -53.03 -3.51
CA PRO A 18 -38.29 -53.68 -2.98
C PRO A 18 -37.49 -54.62 -3.97
N TYR A 19 -36.73 -55.58 -3.40
CA TYR A 19 -35.58 -56.34 -3.95
C TYR A 19 -35.85 -57.65 -4.76
N ASN A 20 -34.79 -58.06 -5.50
CA ASN A 20 -34.32 -59.43 -5.85
C ASN A 20 -34.98 -60.27 -6.97
N GLY A 21 -34.15 -60.86 -7.87
CA GLY A 21 -34.59 -61.99 -8.71
C GLY A 21 -33.77 -62.45 -9.95
N GLY A 22 -32.48 -62.80 -9.84
CA GLY A 22 -31.89 -63.93 -10.62
C GLY A 22 -31.36 -63.77 -12.07
N TYR A 23 -30.03 -63.91 -12.21
CA TYR A 23 -29.25 -64.57 -13.29
C TYR A 23 -29.40 -64.22 -14.79
N GLY A 24 -28.26 -63.90 -15.43
CA GLY A 24 -28.07 -63.90 -16.90
C GLY A 24 -26.78 -63.17 -17.32
N GLY A 25 -25.62 -63.86 -17.32
CA GLY A 25 -24.30 -63.21 -17.44
C GLY A 25 -23.60 -63.32 -18.80
N CYS A 26 -22.65 -62.41 -19.05
CA CYS A 26 -21.59 -62.55 -20.07
C CYS A 26 -20.29 -61.91 -19.56
N ASN A 27 -19.16 -62.59 -19.76
CA ASN A 27 -17.91 -62.24 -19.10
C ASN A 27 -17.14 -61.09 -19.79
N ARG A 28 -16.65 -60.14 -18.99
CA ARG A 28 -15.42 -59.37 -19.26
C ARG A 28 -14.59 -59.31 -17.98
N ALA A 29 -13.28 -59.50 -18.10
CA ALA A 29 -12.37 -59.51 -16.95
C ALA A 29 -12.17 -58.09 -16.37
N PRO A 30 -11.97 -57.95 -15.05
CA PRO A 30 -11.61 -56.68 -14.44
C PRO A 30 -10.18 -56.25 -14.82
N PRO A 31 -9.86 -54.93 -14.84
CA PRO A 31 -8.51 -54.46 -15.03
C PRO A 31 -7.59 -54.85 -13.85
N PRO A 32 -6.28 -55.06 -14.08
CA PRO A 32 -5.33 -55.33 -13.01
C PRO A 32 -5.15 -54.12 -12.09
N PRO A 33 -4.81 -54.33 -10.80
CA PRO A 33 -4.57 -53.24 -9.86
C PRO A 33 -3.31 -52.44 -10.20
N PRO A 34 -3.23 -51.15 -9.83
CA PRO A 34 -2.05 -50.34 -10.07
C PRO A 34 -0.84 -50.85 -9.27
N LEU A 35 0.26 -51.11 -9.97
CA LEU A 35 1.50 -51.60 -9.38
C LEU A 35 2.20 -50.50 -8.57
N ARG A 36 1.96 -50.46 -7.25
CA ARG A 36 2.83 -49.76 -6.29
C ARG A 36 4.20 -50.44 -6.26
N PHE A 37 5.20 -49.81 -6.87
CA PHE A 37 6.61 -50.11 -6.59
C PHE A 37 7.16 -49.08 -5.60
N GLN A 38 7.77 -49.55 -4.52
CA GLN A 38 8.52 -48.70 -3.60
C GLN A 38 9.91 -48.43 -4.17
N PHE A 39 10.30 -47.16 -4.25
CA PHE A 39 11.71 -46.81 -4.48
C PHE A 39 12.49 -46.97 -3.17
N GLN A 40 13.48 -47.86 -3.16
CA GLN A 40 14.50 -47.89 -2.11
C GLN A 40 15.69 -47.04 -2.55
N HIS A 41 16.21 -46.20 -1.65
CA HIS A 41 17.39 -45.40 -1.92
C HIS A 41 18.64 -46.30 -2.00
N PRO A 42 19.48 -46.19 -3.04
CA PRO A 42 20.82 -46.77 -3.01
C PRO A 42 21.73 -45.99 -2.03
N PRO A 43 22.69 -46.64 -1.35
CA PRO A 43 23.65 -45.95 -0.50
C PRO A 43 24.63 -45.08 -1.32
N PRO A 44 25.23 -44.04 -0.71
CA PRO A 44 26.13 -43.14 -1.43
C PRO A 44 27.42 -43.83 -1.88
N PRO A 45 27.98 -43.47 -3.06
CA PRO A 45 29.19 -44.10 -3.58
C PRO A 45 30.46 -43.69 -2.81
N PRO A 46 31.48 -44.55 -2.72
CA PRO A 46 32.76 -44.20 -2.11
C PRO A 46 33.48 -43.07 -2.84
N ARG A 47 34.20 -42.20 -2.10
CA ARG A 47 35.06 -41.16 -2.69
C ARG A 47 36.19 -41.80 -3.53
N PRO A 48 36.39 -41.40 -4.80
CA PRO A 48 37.52 -41.89 -5.59
C PRO A 48 38.86 -41.43 -5.00
N GLN A 49 39.79 -42.35 -4.79
CA GLN A 49 41.19 -42.01 -4.55
C GLN A 49 41.87 -41.66 -5.88
N ALA A 50 42.57 -40.53 -5.93
CA ALA A 50 43.15 -39.99 -7.16
C ALA A 50 44.46 -40.70 -7.55
N ASN A 51 44.36 -41.85 -8.23
CA ASN A 51 45.47 -42.47 -8.96
C ASN A 51 44.95 -43.43 -10.05
N GLY A 52 44.73 -42.94 -11.28
CA GLY A 52 44.17 -43.80 -12.34
C GLY A 52 44.12 -43.27 -13.78
N SER A 53 44.59 -42.04 -14.06
CA SER A 53 44.44 -41.36 -15.37
C SER A 53 44.86 -42.21 -16.58
N SER A 54 46.01 -42.87 -16.51
CA SER A 54 46.58 -43.68 -17.62
C SER A 54 45.91 -45.05 -17.81
N ASN A 55 45.17 -45.55 -16.82
CA ASN A 55 44.49 -46.84 -16.89
C ASN A 55 43.02 -46.68 -17.32
N PHE A 56 42.32 -45.64 -16.84
CA PHE A 56 40.94 -45.37 -17.24
C PHE A 56 40.81 -45.18 -18.76
N GLY A 57 41.72 -44.42 -19.38
CA GLY A 57 41.75 -44.26 -20.83
C GLY A 57 41.96 -45.58 -21.60
N LYS A 58 42.76 -46.52 -21.06
CA LYS A 58 42.94 -47.85 -21.66
C LYS A 58 41.69 -48.72 -21.54
N ILE A 59 40.98 -48.64 -20.41
CA ILE A 59 39.70 -49.35 -20.20
C ILE A 59 38.66 -48.81 -21.19
N VAL A 60 38.48 -47.49 -21.28
CA VAL A 60 37.58 -46.86 -22.25
C VAL A 60 37.93 -47.25 -23.69
N LEU A 61 39.20 -47.27 -24.08
CA LEU A 61 39.64 -47.74 -25.41
C LEU A 61 39.51 -49.27 -25.64
N GLY A 62 39.37 -50.07 -24.58
CA GLY A 62 39.02 -51.49 -24.67
C GLY A 62 37.52 -51.66 -24.93
N VAL A 63 36.71 -50.99 -24.11
CA VAL A 63 35.25 -50.96 -24.20
C VAL A 63 34.79 -50.36 -25.53
N ASP A 64 35.43 -49.29 -26.01
CA ASP A 64 35.12 -48.65 -27.30
C ASP A 64 35.37 -49.59 -28.49
N ARG A 65 36.45 -50.38 -28.46
CA ARG A 65 36.70 -51.42 -29.47
C ARG A 65 35.66 -52.55 -29.43
N ALA A 66 35.15 -52.90 -28.26
CA ALA A 66 34.04 -53.85 -28.14
C ALA A 66 32.72 -53.25 -28.65
N VAL A 67 32.45 -51.95 -28.45
CA VAL A 67 31.32 -51.23 -29.05
C VAL A 67 31.43 -51.16 -30.58
N ILE A 68 32.61 -50.84 -31.13
CA ILE A 68 32.88 -50.85 -32.57
C ILE A 68 32.66 -52.25 -33.16
N LYS A 69 33.10 -53.31 -32.45
CA LYS A 69 32.85 -54.69 -32.86
C LYS A 69 31.36 -55.05 -32.78
N ALA A 70 30.70 -54.80 -31.65
CA ALA A 70 29.26 -55.05 -31.48
C ALA A 70 28.42 -54.38 -32.59
N ARG A 71 28.73 -53.14 -32.93
CA ARG A 71 28.10 -52.42 -34.04
C ARG A 71 28.35 -53.09 -35.40
N ARG A 72 29.57 -53.58 -35.65
CA ARG A 72 29.90 -54.28 -36.90
C ARG A 72 29.21 -55.63 -36.98
N ASP A 73 29.32 -56.45 -35.94
CA ASP A 73 28.72 -57.78 -35.85
C ASP A 73 27.19 -57.71 -36.10
N LEU A 74 26.50 -56.69 -35.55
CA LEU A 74 25.08 -56.42 -35.82
C LEU A 74 24.81 -56.02 -37.29
N ILE A 75 25.66 -55.19 -37.91
CA ILE A 75 25.53 -54.81 -39.33
C ILE A 75 25.76 -56.02 -40.24
N GLU A 76 26.77 -56.86 -39.96
CA GLU A 76 27.08 -58.06 -40.72
C GLU A 76 25.99 -59.15 -40.58
N ALA A 77 25.29 -59.20 -39.44
CA ALA A 77 24.10 -60.03 -39.25
C ALA A 77 22.83 -59.48 -39.93
N GLY A 78 22.85 -58.28 -40.50
CA GLY A 78 21.66 -57.60 -41.04
C GLY A 78 20.69 -57.12 -39.95
N GLU A 79 21.15 -56.99 -38.70
CA GLU A 79 20.33 -56.63 -37.55
C GLU A 79 20.18 -55.12 -37.33
N ASN A 80 19.13 -54.77 -36.57
CA ASN A 80 18.85 -53.41 -36.11
C ASN A 80 20.05 -52.82 -35.34
N VAL A 81 20.64 -51.74 -35.85
CA VAL A 81 21.63 -50.97 -35.09
C VAL A 81 20.91 -49.89 -34.26
N SER A 82 21.03 -49.96 -32.93
CA SER A 82 20.67 -48.86 -32.03
C SER A 82 21.67 -48.75 -30.88
N SER A 83 21.78 -47.60 -30.20
CA SER A 83 22.70 -47.44 -29.06
C SER A 83 22.45 -48.47 -27.98
N TRP A 84 21.17 -48.75 -27.69
CA TRP A 84 20.76 -49.80 -26.78
C TRP A 84 21.23 -51.19 -27.24
N LYS A 85 20.91 -51.64 -28.47
CA LYS A 85 21.32 -52.95 -28.97
C LYS A 85 22.85 -53.09 -29.05
N VAL A 86 23.54 -52.07 -29.54
CA VAL A 86 25.00 -52.01 -29.59
C VAL A 86 25.59 -52.09 -28.18
N SER A 87 24.98 -51.44 -27.19
CA SER A 87 25.44 -51.52 -25.80
C SER A 87 25.24 -52.92 -25.19
N GLN A 88 24.12 -53.59 -25.47
CA GLN A 88 23.86 -54.96 -25.01
C GLN A 88 24.82 -55.96 -25.68
N ALA A 89 25.02 -55.87 -26.99
CA ALA A 89 25.99 -56.69 -27.71
C ALA A 89 27.44 -56.42 -27.26
N ALA A 90 27.79 -55.17 -26.91
CA ALA A 90 29.09 -54.83 -26.35
C ALA A 90 29.31 -55.45 -24.96
N LEU A 91 28.30 -55.43 -24.07
CA LEU A 91 28.36 -56.13 -22.77
C LEU A 91 28.59 -57.64 -22.95
N VAL A 92 27.91 -58.28 -23.91
CA VAL A 92 28.10 -59.71 -24.23
C VAL A 92 29.53 -59.97 -24.75
N ILE A 93 30.07 -59.12 -25.62
CA ILE A 93 31.46 -59.23 -26.11
C ILE A 93 32.48 -59.01 -24.98
N LEU A 94 32.19 -58.12 -24.03
CA LEU A 94 33.04 -57.84 -22.86
C LEU A 94 32.87 -58.86 -21.72
N LYS A 95 31.84 -59.71 -21.77
CA LYS A 95 31.42 -60.62 -20.69
C LYS A 95 31.15 -59.89 -19.37
N ALA A 96 30.42 -58.77 -19.45
CA ALA A 96 30.07 -57.95 -18.30
C ALA A 96 28.55 -57.87 -18.10
N ASP A 97 28.08 -58.06 -16.88
CA ASP A 97 26.64 -58.08 -16.56
C ASP A 97 25.99 -56.69 -16.58
N SER A 98 26.78 -55.62 -16.41
CA SER A 98 26.31 -54.23 -16.49
C SER A 98 27.43 -53.27 -16.91
N TRP A 99 27.07 -52.00 -17.17
CA TRP A 99 28.05 -50.94 -17.41
C TRP A 99 28.75 -50.49 -16.12
N ASP A 100 28.11 -50.66 -14.97
CA ASP A 100 28.69 -50.36 -13.66
C ASP A 100 29.80 -51.34 -13.29
N SER A 101 29.69 -52.63 -13.66
CA SER A 101 30.77 -53.61 -13.44
C SER A 101 32.00 -53.39 -14.34
N LEU A 102 31.86 -52.59 -15.41
CA LEU A 102 32.97 -52.07 -16.22
C LEU A 102 33.58 -50.78 -15.66
N GLY A 103 32.93 -50.11 -14.70
CA GLY A 103 33.35 -48.81 -14.18
C GLY A 103 33.28 -47.65 -15.17
N VAL A 104 32.55 -47.82 -16.30
CA VAL A 104 32.48 -46.85 -17.40
C VAL A 104 31.03 -46.61 -17.79
N GLN A 105 30.55 -45.37 -17.68
CA GLN A 105 29.22 -44.99 -18.17
C GLN A 105 29.19 -44.96 -19.70
N MET A 106 28.08 -45.39 -20.32
CA MET A 106 27.89 -45.40 -21.78
C MET A 106 28.30 -44.09 -22.47
N GLN A 107 27.97 -42.95 -21.85
CA GLN A 107 28.28 -41.59 -22.31
C GLN A 107 29.79 -41.28 -22.42
N HIS A 108 30.66 -42.04 -21.76
CA HIS A 108 32.13 -41.84 -21.80
C HIS A 108 32.84 -42.70 -22.85
N VAL A 109 32.10 -43.53 -23.62
CA VAL A 109 32.65 -44.38 -24.67
C VAL A 109 32.48 -43.70 -26.03
N PRO A 110 33.54 -43.24 -26.71
CA PRO A 110 33.44 -42.35 -27.87
C PRO A 110 32.49 -42.81 -28.98
N SER A 111 32.55 -44.09 -29.35
CA SER A 111 31.73 -44.69 -30.41
C SER A 111 30.28 -44.87 -30.00
N LEU A 112 30.00 -45.14 -28.72
CA LEU A 112 28.64 -45.27 -28.19
C LEU A 112 28.00 -43.89 -28.00
N HIS A 113 28.74 -42.94 -27.43
CA HIS A 113 28.38 -41.53 -27.33
C HIS A 113 28.11 -40.90 -28.70
N SER A 114 28.96 -41.19 -29.71
CA SER A 114 28.72 -40.77 -31.08
C SER A 114 27.43 -41.37 -31.66
N LEU A 115 27.13 -42.65 -31.38
CA LEU A 115 25.92 -43.29 -31.88
C LEU A 115 24.65 -42.77 -31.16
N ILE A 116 24.72 -42.52 -29.85
CA ILE A 116 23.66 -41.83 -29.08
C ILE A 116 23.43 -40.43 -29.63
N LEU A 117 24.48 -39.63 -29.88
CA LEU A 117 24.35 -38.31 -30.49
C LEU A 117 23.79 -38.37 -31.93
N ILE A 118 24.07 -39.43 -32.68
CA ILE A 118 23.47 -39.66 -34.00
C ILE A 118 21.98 -39.98 -33.86
N GLU A 119 21.57 -40.87 -32.96
CA GLU A 119 20.14 -41.17 -32.70
C GLU A 119 19.37 -39.95 -32.19
N VAL A 120 19.92 -39.23 -31.20
CA VAL A 120 19.33 -37.99 -30.67
C VAL A 120 19.19 -36.94 -31.78
N LYS A 121 20.21 -36.77 -32.63
CA LYS A 121 20.11 -35.88 -33.80
C LYS A 121 19.12 -36.38 -34.85
N ILE A 122 19.00 -37.69 -35.08
CA ILE A 122 18.01 -38.26 -35.99
C ILE A 122 16.60 -37.95 -35.48
N VAL A 123 16.30 -38.22 -34.20
CA VAL A 123 14.95 -37.98 -33.67
C VAL A 123 14.63 -36.49 -33.54
N LEU A 124 15.58 -35.65 -33.10
CA LEU A 124 15.41 -34.19 -33.15
C LEU A 124 15.21 -33.70 -34.60
N SER A 125 15.95 -34.24 -35.58
CA SER A 125 15.76 -33.88 -36.99
C SER A 125 14.39 -34.31 -37.50
N ALA A 126 13.90 -35.50 -37.15
CA ALA A 126 12.57 -36.00 -37.51
C ALA A 126 11.45 -35.15 -36.87
N ALA A 127 11.59 -34.78 -35.60
CA ALA A 127 10.68 -33.86 -34.93
C ALA A 127 10.69 -32.46 -35.60
N SER A 128 11.86 -31.96 -36.01
CA SER A 128 11.98 -30.66 -36.69
C SER A 128 11.50 -30.67 -38.14
N ALA A 129 11.63 -31.80 -38.86
CA ALA A 129 11.23 -31.93 -40.26
C ALA A 129 9.71 -31.86 -40.44
N LEU A 130 8.95 -32.38 -39.46
CA LEU A 130 7.50 -32.18 -39.33
C LEU A 130 7.11 -30.69 -39.19
N GLY A 131 8.07 -29.81 -38.88
CA GLY A 131 7.89 -28.36 -38.79
C GLY A 131 8.28 -27.55 -40.04
N THR A 132 8.91 -28.16 -41.04
CA THR A 132 9.36 -27.44 -42.24
C THR A 132 8.45 -27.66 -43.44
N SER A 133 7.56 -26.69 -43.69
CA SER A 133 6.83 -26.61 -44.96
C SER A 133 7.80 -26.48 -46.14
N CYS A 134 7.66 -27.37 -47.12
CA CYS A 134 8.06 -27.19 -48.52
C CYS A 134 9.50 -26.74 -48.82
N CYS A 135 10.51 -27.49 -48.36
CA CYS A 135 11.64 -27.86 -49.24
C CYS A 135 12.55 -28.98 -48.70
N GLY A 136 12.75 -29.05 -47.37
CA GLY A 136 13.76 -29.92 -46.76
C GLY A 136 13.31 -31.33 -46.37
N SER A 137 12.00 -31.56 -46.16
CA SER A 137 11.52 -32.81 -45.53
C SER A 137 11.93 -34.06 -46.32
N SER A 138 11.89 -34.02 -47.66
CA SER A 138 12.18 -35.18 -48.51
C SER A 138 13.56 -35.81 -48.26
N ILE A 139 14.57 -35.05 -47.82
CA ILE A 139 15.88 -35.63 -47.48
C ILE A 139 15.83 -36.31 -46.10
N VAL A 140 15.26 -35.65 -45.09
CA VAL A 140 15.16 -36.21 -43.73
C VAL A 140 14.22 -37.41 -43.69
N ASP A 141 13.10 -37.36 -44.41
CA ASP A 141 12.13 -38.44 -44.52
C ASP A 141 12.69 -39.63 -45.30
N ASN A 142 13.46 -39.41 -46.37
CA ASN A 142 14.18 -40.48 -47.05
C ASN A 142 15.30 -41.08 -46.18
N VAL A 143 16.02 -40.26 -45.41
CA VAL A 143 17.04 -40.74 -44.46
C VAL A 143 16.40 -41.55 -43.34
N ASN A 144 15.30 -41.10 -42.74
CA ASN A 144 14.53 -41.86 -41.75
C ASN A 144 14.01 -43.18 -42.35
N MET A 145 13.44 -43.16 -43.55
CA MET A 145 12.99 -44.37 -44.24
C MET A 145 14.16 -45.31 -44.58
N MET A 146 15.34 -44.80 -44.96
CA MET A 146 16.54 -45.61 -45.16
C MET A 146 17.05 -46.22 -43.86
N LEU A 147 17.08 -45.45 -42.76
CA LEU A 147 17.50 -45.93 -41.44
C LEU A 147 16.57 -47.02 -40.93
N CYS A 148 15.25 -46.85 -41.05
CA CYS A 148 14.26 -47.89 -40.76
C CYS A 148 14.41 -49.13 -41.65
N ARG A 149 14.76 -48.97 -42.94
CA ARG A 149 15.07 -50.10 -43.85
C ARG A 149 16.39 -50.81 -43.52
N VAL A 150 17.36 -50.09 -42.91
CA VAL A 150 18.59 -50.63 -42.30
C VAL A 150 18.33 -51.06 -40.84
N GLY A 151 17.06 -51.18 -40.44
CA GLY A 151 16.61 -51.76 -39.19
C GLY A 151 16.65 -50.84 -37.96
N VAL A 152 17.12 -49.59 -38.07
CA VAL A 152 17.16 -48.66 -36.92
C VAL A 152 15.73 -48.45 -36.38
N GLN A 153 15.51 -48.82 -35.12
CA GLN A 153 14.21 -48.64 -34.46
C GLN A 153 14.10 -47.23 -33.88
N GLN A 154 13.00 -46.55 -34.20
CA GLN A 154 12.68 -45.26 -33.61
C GLN A 154 12.26 -45.45 -32.15
N LEU A 155 13.07 -44.96 -31.21
CA LEU A 155 12.74 -44.92 -29.78
C LEU A 155 11.46 -44.09 -29.56
N SER A 156 10.60 -44.52 -28.65
CA SER A 156 9.43 -43.71 -28.28
C SER A 156 9.87 -42.47 -27.49
N ALA A 157 9.09 -41.37 -27.57
CA ALA A 157 9.42 -40.15 -26.83
C ALA A 157 9.59 -40.40 -25.32
N TYR A 158 8.82 -41.33 -24.74
CA TYR A 158 8.95 -41.78 -23.35
C TYR A 158 10.31 -42.46 -23.08
N GLN A 159 10.76 -43.35 -23.98
CA GLN A 159 12.06 -44.01 -23.85
C GLN A 159 13.22 -43.02 -23.97
N ILE A 160 13.14 -42.07 -24.92
CA ILE A 160 14.15 -41.01 -25.10
C ILE A 160 14.23 -40.15 -23.84
N VAL A 161 13.08 -39.76 -23.27
CA VAL A 161 13.05 -39.00 -22.02
C VAL A 161 13.71 -39.77 -20.89
N LYS A 162 13.28 -41.02 -20.65
CA LYS A 162 13.75 -41.83 -19.51
C LYS A 162 15.22 -42.26 -19.60
N ILE A 163 15.74 -42.51 -20.81
CA ILE A 163 17.08 -43.06 -21.02
C ILE A 163 18.14 -41.97 -21.26
N HIS A 164 17.76 -40.85 -21.90
CA HIS A 164 18.73 -39.82 -22.30
C HIS A 164 18.46 -38.44 -21.69
N ILE A 165 17.22 -37.97 -21.68
CA ILE A 165 16.94 -36.59 -21.25
C ILE A 165 17.01 -36.45 -19.72
N LEU A 166 16.27 -37.26 -18.95
CA LEU A 166 16.28 -37.11 -17.48
C LEU A 166 17.66 -37.36 -16.85
N PRO A 167 18.44 -38.39 -17.26
CA PRO A 167 19.81 -38.58 -16.77
C PRO A 167 20.79 -37.46 -17.14
N TYR A 168 20.43 -36.56 -18.06
CA TYR A 168 21.16 -35.33 -18.38
C TYR A 168 20.65 -34.15 -17.57
N LEU A 169 19.32 -33.90 -17.56
CA LEU A 169 18.67 -32.80 -16.83
C LEU A 169 18.84 -32.87 -15.30
N TYR A 170 19.25 -34.03 -14.76
CA TYR A 170 19.55 -34.22 -13.34
C TYR A 170 21.06 -34.16 -13.01
N LYS A 171 21.94 -33.96 -13.99
CA LYS A 171 23.39 -33.84 -13.79
C LYS A 171 23.84 -32.40 -14.01
N GLU A 172 24.36 -31.76 -12.95
CA GLU A 172 25.04 -30.48 -13.06
C GLU A 172 26.25 -30.61 -14.02
N GLN A 173 26.30 -29.72 -15.02
CA GLN A 173 27.32 -29.70 -16.06
C GLN A 173 27.66 -28.25 -16.41
N HIS A 174 28.88 -28.01 -16.89
CA HIS A 174 29.41 -26.67 -17.13
C HIS A 174 30.00 -26.55 -18.55
N GLY A 175 29.72 -25.43 -19.22
CA GLY A 175 30.24 -25.10 -20.55
C GLY A 175 29.15 -24.60 -21.51
N GLN A 176 29.53 -23.93 -22.60
CA GLN A 176 28.56 -23.35 -23.54
C GLN A 176 27.61 -24.41 -24.10
N GLY A 177 28.15 -25.51 -24.66
CA GLY A 177 27.38 -26.60 -25.29
C GLY A 177 26.35 -27.32 -24.41
N HIS A 178 26.36 -27.07 -23.09
CA HIS A 178 25.29 -27.49 -22.19
C HIS A 178 24.01 -26.70 -22.45
N ARG A 179 24.13 -25.39 -22.71
CA ARG A 179 22.99 -24.46 -22.84
C ARG A 179 22.09 -24.86 -23.99
N GLU A 180 22.65 -25.12 -25.17
CA GLU A 180 21.84 -25.52 -26.33
C GLU A 180 21.19 -26.89 -26.11
N MET A 181 21.88 -27.90 -25.53
CA MET A 181 21.28 -29.20 -25.25
C MET A 181 20.18 -29.14 -24.19
N MET A 182 20.33 -28.33 -23.14
CA MET A 182 19.27 -28.09 -22.15
C MET A 182 18.02 -27.48 -22.79
N THR A 183 18.17 -26.53 -23.72
CA THR A 183 17.04 -25.94 -24.45
C THR A 183 16.38 -26.94 -25.39
N GLU A 184 17.13 -27.74 -26.15
CA GLU A 184 16.57 -28.82 -26.99
C GLU A 184 15.79 -29.85 -26.15
N TYR A 185 16.34 -30.27 -25.01
CA TYR A 185 15.73 -31.28 -24.14
C TYR A 185 14.46 -30.80 -23.42
N LEU A 186 14.44 -29.54 -22.95
CA LEU A 186 13.24 -28.95 -22.36
C LEU A 186 12.19 -28.62 -23.43
N ALA A 187 12.58 -28.25 -24.64
CA ALA A 187 11.67 -28.10 -25.78
C ALA A 187 11.01 -29.43 -26.15
N PHE A 188 11.78 -30.53 -26.17
CA PHE A 188 11.26 -31.87 -26.39
C PHE A 188 10.24 -32.29 -25.32
N LEU A 189 10.52 -32.04 -24.04
CA LEU A 189 9.60 -32.32 -22.93
C LEU A 189 8.29 -31.52 -23.04
N MET A 190 8.39 -30.20 -23.23
CA MET A 190 7.25 -29.29 -23.34
C MET A 190 6.32 -29.63 -24.52
N PHE A 191 6.89 -30.10 -25.63
CA PHE A 191 6.14 -30.48 -26.83
C PHE A 191 5.54 -31.89 -26.78
N HIS A 192 6.28 -32.88 -26.25
CA HIS A 192 5.86 -34.29 -26.34
C HIS A 192 5.21 -34.88 -25.08
N LEU A 193 5.54 -34.41 -23.86
CA LEU A 193 5.32 -35.20 -22.63
C LEU A 193 4.82 -34.37 -21.43
N GLN A 194 3.80 -33.56 -21.65
CA GLN A 194 3.15 -32.75 -20.61
C GLN A 194 2.63 -33.57 -19.41
N GLN A 195 2.23 -34.82 -19.58
CA GLN A 195 1.71 -35.65 -18.47
C GLN A 195 2.79 -36.13 -17.48
N ILE A 196 4.09 -35.92 -17.74
CA ILE A 196 5.19 -36.36 -16.86
C ILE A 196 5.67 -35.24 -15.94
N ILE A 197 5.28 -33.97 -16.17
CA ILE A 197 5.89 -32.79 -15.52
C ILE A 197 5.90 -32.89 -13.97
N ARG A 198 4.89 -33.50 -13.36
CA ARG A 198 4.81 -33.72 -11.90
C ARG A 198 5.89 -34.66 -11.33
N GLU A 199 6.53 -35.49 -12.15
CA GLU A 199 7.69 -36.31 -11.78
C GLU A 199 9.03 -35.56 -11.94
N LEU A 200 9.02 -34.36 -12.54
CA LEU A 200 10.20 -33.60 -12.94
C LEU A 200 10.47 -32.38 -12.05
N HIS A 201 9.41 -31.80 -11.48
CA HIS A 201 9.35 -30.59 -10.65
C HIS A 201 10.59 -30.37 -9.77
N ASP A 202 10.95 -31.35 -8.92
CA ASP A 202 11.98 -31.17 -7.89
C ASP A 202 13.43 -31.37 -8.38
N ASN A 203 13.64 -31.91 -9.59
CA ASN A 203 14.96 -32.44 -9.99
C ASN A 203 15.55 -31.84 -11.26
N VAL A 204 14.75 -31.21 -12.12
CA VAL A 204 15.22 -30.64 -13.39
C VAL A 204 16.00 -29.34 -13.20
N PHE A 205 17.20 -29.26 -13.78
CA PHE A 205 17.91 -28.00 -13.98
C PHE A 205 17.26 -27.15 -15.09
N ILE A 206 17.17 -25.84 -14.87
CA ILE A 206 16.58 -24.84 -15.78
C ILE A 206 17.58 -23.69 -15.95
N LEU A 207 17.70 -23.13 -17.16
CA LEU A 207 18.59 -22.00 -17.42
C LEU A 207 17.97 -20.70 -16.88
N THR A 208 18.73 -20.03 -16.03
CA THR A 208 18.42 -18.70 -15.49
C THR A 208 19.52 -17.71 -15.84
N ASN A 209 19.24 -16.42 -15.67
CA ASN A 209 20.21 -15.32 -15.65
C ASN A 209 21.45 -15.54 -14.74
N HIS A 210 21.38 -16.48 -13.79
CA HIS A 210 22.46 -16.87 -12.88
C HIS A 210 22.95 -18.32 -13.10
N GLY A 211 22.76 -18.85 -14.32
CA GLY A 211 23.19 -20.18 -14.74
C GLY A 211 22.10 -21.24 -14.57
N CYS A 212 22.49 -22.52 -14.61
CA CYS A 212 21.54 -23.62 -14.41
C CYS A 212 21.20 -23.76 -12.92
N ARG A 213 19.91 -23.76 -12.59
CA ARG A 213 19.37 -23.89 -11.22
C ARG A 213 18.21 -24.87 -11.17
N ARG A 214 17.93 -25.46 -10.01
CA ARG A 214 16.73 -26.27 -9.78
C ARG A 214 15.70 -25.47 -8.94
N PRO A 215 14.39 -25.54 -9.24
CA PRO A 215 13.35 -24.88 -8.43
C PRO A 215 13.37 -25.25 -6.93
N VAL A 216 13.90 -26.43 -6.58
CA VAL A 216 14.05 -26.89 -5.18
C VAL A 216 15.26 -26.28 -4.46
N GLU A 217 16.19 -25.65 -5.17
CA GLU A 217 17.39 -25.02 -4.59
C GLU A 217 17.20 -23.52 -4.37
N VAL A 218 16.53 -22.86 -5.32
CA VAL A 218 16.23 -21.42 -5.33
C VAL A 218 14.88 -21.21 -6.02
N PRO A 219 14.07 -20.23 -5.59
CA PRO A 219 12.96 -19.73 -6.38
C PRO A 219 13.42 -19.32 -7.78
N ILE A 220 12.58 -19.56 -8.79
CA ILE A 220 12.82 -19.19 -10.19
C ILE A 220 11.55 -18.53 -10.74
N HIS A 221 11.72 -17.42 -11.44
CA HIS A 221 10.63 -16.55 -11.88
C HIS A 221 10.61 -16.33 -13.39
N PHE A 222 9.44 -15.97 -13.92
CA PHE A 222 9.30 -15.58 -15.32
C PHE A 222 9.98 -14.23 -15.60
N SER A 223 10.79 -14.18 -16.66
CA SER A 223 11.27 -12.91 -17.20
C SER A 223 10.18 -12.17 -17.99
N LYS A 224 10.44 -10.91 -18.36
CA LYS A 224 9.55 -10.04 -19.14
C LYS A 224 9.12 -10.67 -20.47
N GLU A 225 9.99 -11.45 -21.11
CA GLU A 225 9.76 -12.11 -22.41
C GLU A 225 8.69 -13.21 -22.33
N TYR A 226 8.45 -13.79 -21.15
CA TYR A 226 7.36 -14.74 -20.90
C TYR A 226 6.00 -14.07 -20.63
N GLY A 227 5.96 -12.74 -20.60
CA GLY A 227 4.77 -11.96 -20.28
C GLY A 227 4.51 -11.82 -18.78
N ASN A 228 5.57 -11.82 -17.95
CA ASN A 228 5.45 -11.39 -16.55
C ASN A 228 5.03 -9.90 -16.52
N PRO A 229 3.94 -9.52 -15.83
CA PRO A 229 3.54 -8.12 -15.69
C PRO A 229 4.48 -7.29 -14.80
N ILE A 230 5.35 -7.94 -14.02
CA ILE A 230 6.25 -7.29 -13.06
C ILE A 230 7.60 -6.99 -13.71
N ASP A 231 8.06 -5.75 -13.53
CA ASP A 231 9.39 -5.31 -13.93
C ASP A 231 10.34 -5.37 -12.72
N MET A 232 10.84 -6.56 -12.42
CA MET A 232 11.68 -6.82 -11.26
C MET A 232 12.98 -6.02 -11.25
N SER A 233 13.41 -5.46 -12.39
CA SER A 233 14.53 -4.52 -12.45
C SER A 233 14.30 -3.27 -11.57
N GLN A 234 13.05 -2.84 -11.40
CA GLN A 234 12.70 -1.66 -10.60
C GLN A 234 12.84 -1.92 -9.09
N LEU A 235 12.69 -3.17 -8.64
CA LEU A 235 12.90 -3.56 -7.23
C LEU A 235 14.36 -3.94 -6.95
N VAL A 236 14.96 -4.76 -7.82
CA VAL A 236 16.25 -5.43 -7.56
C VAL A 236 17.47 -4.54 -7.84
N LEU A 237 17.36 -3.56 -8.76
CA LEU A 237 18.51 -2.76 -9.17
C LEU A 237 19.09 -1.92 -8.02
N GLY A 238 20.32 -2.23 -7.63
CA GLY A 238 21.03 -1.58 -6.51
C GLY A 238 20.86 -2.27 -5.15
N LEU A 239 20.14 -3.38 -5.06
CA LEU A 239 20.07 -4.23 -3.85
C LEU A 239 20.96 -5.48 -4.01
N ASP A 240 21.42 -6.08 -2.91
CA ASP A 240 22.13 -7.37 -2.94
C ASP A 240 21.10 -8.52 -2.86
N LEU A 241 20.30 -8.61 -3.93
CA LEU A 241 19.26 -9.63 -4.12
C LEU A 241 19.53 -10.39 -5.42
N LYS A 242 19.64 -11.72 -5.33
CA LYS A 242 19.87 -12.61 -6.47
C LYS A 242 18.53 -13.14 -6.98
N TRP A 243 17.89 -12.33 -7.83
CA TRP A 243 16.61 -12.68 -8.44
C TRP A 243 16.82 -13.57 -9.68
N HIS A 244 16.33 -14.80 -9.63
CA HIS A 244 16.60 -15.82 -10.65
C HIS A 244 15.50 -15.83 -11.73
N GLU A 245 15.78 -15.22 -12.88
CA GLU A 245 14.84 -15.19 -14.01
C GLU A 245 15.22 -16.21 -15.08
N ILE A 246 14.22 -16.86 -15.69
CA ILE A 246 14.44 -17.82 -16.80
C ILE A 246 15.01 -17.11 -18.03
N GLU A 247 15.99 -17.72 -18.69
CA GLU A 247 16.52 -17.20 -19.95
C GLU A 247 15.51 -17.33 -21.11
N ASP A 248 15.33 -16.27 -21.90
CA ASP A 248 14.46 -16.23 -23.07
C ASP A 248 14.83 -17.19 -24.22
N MET A 249 15.92 -17.96 -24.08
CA MET A 249 16.45 -18.83 -25.12
C MET A 249 15.48 -19.96 -25.50
N TYR A 250 14.62 -20.40 -24.57
CA TYR A 250 13.54 -21.35 -24.87
C TYR A 250 12.45 -20.75 -25.78
N LEU A 251 12.21 -19.43 -25.71
CA LEU A 251 11.27 -18.72 -26.59
C LEU A 251 11.85 -18.50 -27.99
N LYS A 252 13.18 -18.39 -28.10
CA LYS A 252 13.91 -18.32 -29.39
C LYS A 252 14.00 -19.66 -30.12
N HIS A 253 13.63 -20.78 -29.49
CA HIS A 253 13.76 -22.13 -30.06
C HIS A 253 12.86 -22.35 -31.29
N PRO A 254 13.34 -23.02 -32.36
CA PRO A 254 12.58 -23.23 -33.60
C PRO A 254 11.20 -23.87 -33.43
N ILE A 255 11.00 -24.69 -32.39
CA ILE A 255 9.72 -25.40 -32.12
C ILE A 255 8.54 -24.43 -31.98
N ASN A 256 8.81 -23.20 -31.53
CA ASN A 256 7.78 -22.18 -31.32
C ASN A 256 7.14 -21.70 -32.63
N ARG A 257 7.78 -21.91 -33.78
CA ARG A 257 7.19 -21.68 -35.11
C ARG A 257 6.03 -22.63 -35.43
N MET A 258 5.99 -23.81 -34.80
CA MET A 258 4.88 -24.78 -34.91
C MET A 258 3.78 -24.54 -33.86
N LEU A 259 4.05 -23.74 -32.83
CA LEU A 259 3.19 -23.62 -31.66
C LEU A 259 2.37 -22.33 -31.72
N SER A 260 1.11 -22.47 -32.14
CA SER A 260 0.08 -21.48 -31.84
C SER A 260 0.09 -21.17 -30.32
N GLY A 261 0.33 -19.90 -29.98
CA GLY A 261 0.49 -19.47 -28.59
C GLY A 261 1.72 -20.03 -27.88
N GLY A 262 2.88 -20.18 -28.56
CA GLY A 262 4.10 -20.76 -27.98
C GLY A 262 4.47 -20.25 -26.59
N VAL A 263 4.46 -18.93 -26.37
CA VAL A 263 4.73 -18.31 -25.05
C VAL A 263 3.78 -18.83 -23.96
N LEU A 264 2.48 -18.94 -24.24
CA LEU A 264 1.48 -19.46 -23.29
C LEU A 264 1.68 -20.95 -22.99
N LYS A 265 2.18 -21.74 -23.95
CA LYS A 265 2.50 -23.16 -23.73
C LYS A 265 3.74 -23.33 -22.87
N TRP A 266 4.79 -22.55 -23.12
CA TRP A 266 5.97 -22.49 -22.24
C TRP A 266 5.63 -22.00 -20.84
N ARG A 267 4.82 -20.93 -20.70
CA ARG A 267 4.41 -20.41 -19.38
C ARG A 267 3.66 -21.47 -18.58
N LYS A 268 2.72 -22.20 -19.18
CA LYS A 268 2.06 -23.34 -18.51
C LYS A 268 3.03 -24.47 -18.12
N PHE A 269 3.90 -24.88 -19.05
CA PHE A 269 4.91 -25.92 -18.78
C PHE A 269 5.83 -25.55 -17.60
N PHE A 270 6.26 -24.29 -17.51
CA PHE A 270 7.08 -23.80 -16.42
C PHE A 270 6.29 -23.56 -15.12
N GLN A 271 5.03 -23.13 -15.18
CA GLN A 271 4.13 -23.08 -14.00
C GLN A 271 3.93 -24.47 -13.38
N GLU A 272 3.81 -25.52 -14.20
CA GLU A 272 3.75 -26.92 -13.73
C GLU A 272 5.11 -27.45 -13.17
N LEU A 273 6.21 -26.72 -13.41
CA LEU A 273 7.54 -26.95 -12.81
C LEU A 273 7.82 -26.02 -11.59
N GLY A 274 6.81 -25.32 -11.07
CA GLY A 274 6.95 -24.50 -9.85
C GLY A 274 7.49 -23.09 -10.07
N ILE A 275 7.52 -22.58 -11.31
CA ILE A 275 7.94 -21.21 -11.61
C ILE A 275 6.78 -20.23 -11.47
N SER A 276 7.07 -19.07 -10.87
CA SER A 276 6.11 -18.02 -10.50
C SER A 276 6.39 -16.69 -11.21
N ASP A 277 5.41 -15.77 -11.21
CA ASP A 277 5.62 -14.40 -11.70
C ASP A 277 6.30 -13.51 -10.63
N PHE A 278 6.11 -13.82 -9.35
CA PHE A 278 6.69 -13.08 -8.21
C PHE A 278 7.20 -14.05 -7.12
N ALA A 279 7.50 -13.51 -5.94
CA ALA A 279 7.96 -14.25 -4.77
C ALA A 279 7.02 -15.39 -4.38
N GLN A 280 7.60 -16.55 -4.09
CA GLN A 280 6.91 -17.78 -3.70
C GLN A 280 6.60 -17.75 -2.21
N VAL A 281 5.33 -18.01 -1.89
CA VAL A 281 4.87 -18.19 -0.50
C VAL A 281 4.52 -19.67 -0.34
N LEU A 282 5.38 -20.38 0.40
CA LEU A 282 5.34 -21.83 0.57
C LEU A 282 4.65 -22.20 1.88
N GLN A 283 3.99 -23.36 1.88
CA GLN A 283 3.38 -23.94 3.07
C GLN A 283 4.43 -24.71 3.87
N VAL A 284 4.54 -24.44 5.17
CA VAL A 284 5.54 -25.06 6.06
C VAL A 284 4.85 -25.63 7.30
N GLU A 285 5.23 -26.85 7.68
CA GLU A 285 4.81 -27.49 8.93
C GLU A 285 5.86 -27.23 10.03
N ASN A 286 5.49 -26.42 11.02
CA ASN A 286 6.36 -25.98 12.12
C ASN A 286 5.75 -26.35 13.49
N SER A 287 6.53 -26.29 14.57
CA SER A 287 5.97 -26.39 15.92
C SER A 287 5.08 -25.18 16.23
N VAL A 288 3.91 -25.39 16.84
CA VAL A 288 3.02 -24.30 17.31
C VAL A 288 3.78 -23.28 18.16
N SER A 289 4.77 -23.74 18.95
CA SER A 289 5.60 -22.89 19.81
C SER A 289 6.46 -21.87 19.08
N ASP A 290 6.90 -22.18 17.85
CA ASP A 290 7.84 -21.32 17.11
C ASP A 290 7.13 -20.24 16.30
N VAL A 291 5.89 -20.51 15.88
CA VAL A 291 5.07 -19.63 15.03
C VAL A 291 4.26 -18.62 15.85
N CYS A 292 3.60 -19.08 16.92
CA CYS A 292 2.66 -18.30 17.73
C CYS A 292 3.36 -17.39 18.77
N ARG A 293 4.19 -16.44 18.31
CA ARG A 293 4.97 -15.50 19.13
C ARG A 293 4.21 -14.24 19.59
N LEU A 294 2.87 -14.29 19.66
CA LEU A 294 2.06 -13.12 20.05
C LEU A 294 2.13 -12.83 21.57
N PRO A 295 1.89 -11.57 22.01
CA PRO A 295 1.96 -11.20 23.42
C PRO A 295 1.01 -11.99 24.34
N MET A 296 1.46 -12.34 25.55
CA MET A 296 0.68 -13.10 26.54
C MET A 296 -0.41 -12.24 27.23
N ASN A 297 -1.35 -11.74 26.45
CA ASN A 297 -2.32 -10.70 26.86
C ASN A 297 -3.79 -11.17 26.78
N ALA A 298 -4.06 -12.38 26.30
CA ALA A 298 -5.38 -12.99 26.29
C ALA A 298 -5.35 -14.37 26.98
N THR A 299 -6.38 -14.67 27.75
CA THR A 299 -6.54 -15.87 28.58
C THR A 299 -6.39 -17.18 27.79
N TRP A 300 -5.18 -17.74 27.81
CA TRP A 300 -4.91 -19.11 27.37
C TRP A 300 -4.73 -20.03 28.58
N ASP A 301 -5.63 -21.00 28.74
CA ASP A 301 -5.29 -22.25 29.43
C ASP A 301 -4.17 -22.92 28.64
N LYS A 302 -2.96 -22.92 29.23
CA LYS A 302 -1.74 -23.50 28.63
C LYS A 302 -1.85 -25.01 28.41
N ASP A 303 -2.86 -25.65 29.01
CA ASP A 303 -3.08 -27.09 29.03
C ASP A 303 -3.82 -27.62 27.78
N LEU A 304 -4.29 -26.75 26.88
CA LEU A 304 -5.06 -27.11 25.67
C LEU A 304 -4.22 -27.28 24.39
N ILE A 305 -2.91 -27.07 24.44
CA ILE A 305 -1.98 -27.29 23.31
C ILE A 305 -1.17 -28.57 23.57
N PRO A 306 -1.38 -29.65 22.79
CA PRO A 306 -0.55 -30.84 22.87
C PRO A 306 0.94 -30.53 22.68
N ARG A 307 1.79 -31.11 23.55
CA ARG A 307 3.25 -31.04 23.37
C ARG A 307 3.63 -31.77 22.07
N GLY A 308 4.13 -31.01 21.09
CA GLY A 308 4.43 -31.50 19.75
C GLY A 308 3.34 -31.25 18.70
N SER A 309 2.31 -30.43 18.99
CA SER A 309 1.39 -29.97 17.94
C SER A 309 2.12 -29.25 16.82
N ILE A 310 1.82 -29.67 15.58
CA ILE A 310 2.28 -29.04 14.34
C ILE A 310 1.28 -27.96 13.93
N ALA A 311 1.79 -26.81 13.49
CA ALA A 311 1.08 -25.72 12.85
C ALA A 311 1.44 -25.67 11.37
N THR A 312 0.43 -25.47 10.53
CA THR A 312 0.59 -25.17 9.10
C THR A 312 0.69 -23.65 8.94
N ASP A 313 1.85 -23.17 8.53
CA ASP A 313 2.17 -21.74 8.34
C ASP A 313 2.51 -21.45 6.86
N TRP A 314 2.56 -20.16 6.51
CA TRP A 314 2.96 -19.68 5.18
C TRP A 314 4.17 -18.75 5.28
N VAL A 315 5.23 -19.07 4.53
CA VAL A 315 6.55 -18.43 4.62
C VAL A 315 7.07 -18.07 3.22
N SER A 316 7.80 -16.96 3.10
CA SER A 316 8.54 -16.59 1.89
C SER A 316 9.87 -15.95 2.27
N GLU A 317 10.96 -16.71 2.20
CA GLU A 317 12.29 -16.24 2.63
C GLU A 317 12.82 -15.13 1.71
N GLU A 318 12.57 -15.23 0.42
CA GLU A 318 12.97 -14.22 -0.57
C GLU A 318 12.23 -12.89 -0.38
N PHE A 319 10.92 -12.94 -0.09
CA PHE A 319 10.13 -11.74 0.19
C PHE A 319 10.56 -11.09 1.51
N VAL A 320 10.83 -11.88 2.55
CA VAL A 320 11.38 -11.40 3.83
C VAL A 320 12.71 -10.66 3.59
N ASN A 321 13.64 -11.26 2.84
CA ASN A 321 14.92 -10.63 2.51
C ASN A 321 14.73 -9.33 1.71
N MET A 322 13.88 -9.35 0.67
CA MET A 322 13.57 -8.18 -0.15
C MET A 322 12.99 -7.03 0.69
N LEU A 323 11.98 -7.31 1.52
CA LEU A 323 11.30 -6.31 2.33
C LEU A 323 12.25 -5.70 3.39
N LEU A 324 13.10 -6.51 4.01
CA LEU A 324 14.09 -6.04 4.98
C LEU A 324 15.19 -5.19 4.32
N GLN A 325 15.64 -5.53 3.11
CA GLN A 325 16.59 -4.68 2.36
C GLN A 325 15.95 -3.37 1.92
N LEU A 326 14.71 -3.38 1.43
CA LEU A 326 13.97 -2.15 1.06
C LEU A 326 13.74 -1.24 2.27
N SER A 327 13.36 -1.82 3.42
CA SER A 327 13.20 -1.10 4.69
C SER A 327 14.52 -0.49 5.18
N SER A 328 15.63 -1.24 5.12
CA SER A 328 16.94 -0.75 5.60
C SER A 328 17.61 0.28 4.67
N THR A 329 17.26 0.28 3.38
CA THR A 329 17.74 1.26 2.39
C THR A 329 16.86 2.49 2.26
N SER A 330 15.64 2.47 2.82
CA SER A 330 14.65 3.56 2.78
C SER A 330 14.22 3.98 1.35
N GLU A 331 14.24 3.04 0.40
CA GLU A 331 14.03 3.25 -1.04
C GLU A 331 12.54 3.49 -1.40
N LYS A 332 12.04 4.70 -1.10
CA LYS A 332 10.61 5.07 -1.19
C LYS A 332 9.92 4.70 -2.51
N GLU A 333 10.57 4.90 -3.67
CA GLU A 333 9.96 4.59 -4.97
C GLU A 333 9.89 3.08 -5.24
N LYS A 334 10.87 2.30 -4.77
CA LYS A 334 10.83 0.83 -4.85
C LYS A 334 9.74 0.26 -3.94
N CYS A 335 9.60 0.82 -2.74
CA CYS A 335 8.51 0.49 -1.81
C CYS A 335 7.11 0.79 -2.38
N LYS A 336 6.93 1.93 -3.07
CA LYS A 336 5.69 2.23 -3.80
C LYS A 336 5.39 1.16 -4.85
N TYR A 337 6.37 0.84 -5.70
CA TYR A 337 6.19 -0.15 -6.76
C TYR A 337 5.91 -1.56 -6.19
N LEU A 338 6.55 -1.94 -5.08
CA LEU A 338 6.24 -3.19 -4.38
C LEU A 338 4.78 -3.25 -3.91
N LEU A 339 4.21 -2.12 -3.44
CA LEU A 339 2.80 -2.06 -3.05
C LEU A 339 1.87 -2.18 -4.27
N GLU A 340 2.23 -1.64 -5.43
CA GLU A 340 1.47 -1.86 -6.68
C GLU A 340 1.50 -3.32 -7.14
N VAL A 341 2.67 -3.97 -7.07
CA VAL A 341 2.86 -5.38 -7.41
C VAL A 341 2.05 -6.29 -6.47
N LEU A 342 2.08 -6.00 -5.17
CA LEU A 342 1.27 -6.73 -4.19
C LEU A 342 -0.22 -6.49 -4.42
N ASP A 343 -0.66 -5.24 -4.60
CA ASP A 343 -2.08 -4.90 -4.84
C ASP A 343 -2.63 -5.55 -6.12
N HIS A 344 -1.82 -5.65 -7.17
CA HIS A 344 -2.21 -6.34 -8.41
C HIS A 344 -2.34 -7.86 -8.22
N LEU A 345 -1.45 -8.50 -7.47
CA LEU A 345 -1.42 -9.97 -7.33
C LEU A 345 -2.18 -10.50 -6.11
N TRP A 346 -2.61 -9.65 -5.18
CA TRP A 346 -3.03 -10.10 -3.85
C TRP A 346 -4.18 -11.09 -3.90
N ASP A 347 -5.28 -10.71 -4.54
CA ASP A 347 -6.52 -11.47 -4.51
C ASP A 347 -6.40 -12.83 -5.19
N ASP A 348 -5.62 -12.91 -6.28
CA ASP A 348 -5.39 -14.13 -7.05
C ASP A 348 -4.33 -15.07 -6.45
N TYR A 349 -3.28 -14.55 -5.77
CA TYR A 349 -2.09 -15.34 -5.42
C TYR A 349 -1.67 -15.36 -3.94
N PHE A 350 -2.09 -14.40 -3.12
CA PHE A 350 -1.59 -14.24 -1.74
C PHE A 350 -2.69 -14.22 -0.68
N SER A 351 -3.92 -13.89 -1.07
CA SER A 351 -5.05 -13.62 -0.19
C SER A 351 -5.56 -14.82 0.61
N ASP A 352 -5.19 -16.04 0.24
CA ASP A 352 -5.43 -17.31 0.95
C ASP A 352 -4.30 -17.65 1.96
N LYS A 353 -3.11 -17.10 1.77
CA LYS A 353 -1.87 -17.40 2.52
C LYS A 353 -1.65 -16.48 3.73
N VAL A 354 -2.62 -15.60 3.98
CA VAL A 354 -2.63 -14.63 5.09
C VAL A 354 -2.75 -15.31 6.46
N THR A 355 -3.38 -16.49 6.53
CA THR A 355 -3.61 -17.20 7.80
C THR A 355 -3.01 -18.60 7.80
N GLY A 356 -2.29 -18.92 8.87
CA GLY A 356 -1.93 -20.29 9.23
C GLY A 356 -2.97 -20.91 10.16
N PHE A 357 -2.83 -22.21 10.44
CA PHE A 357 -3.73 -22.92 11.35
C PHE A 357 -3.05 -24.07 12.09
N TYR A 358 -3.64 -24.47 13.22
CA TYR A 358 -3.27 -25.67 13.97
C TYR A 358 -4.51 -26.33 14.57
N PHE A 359 -4.36 -27.57 15.03
CA PHE A 359 -5.43 -28.29 15.74
C PHE A 359 -5.11 -28.39 17.24
N THR A 360 -6.13 -28.16 18.08
CA THR A 360 -6.05 -28.36 19.54
C THR A 360 -6.11 -29.84 19.91
N SER A 361 -5.89 -30.15 21.19
CA SER A 361 -6.14 -31.49 21.76
C SER A 361 -7.53 -32.06 21.46
N ASN A 362 -8.50 -31.18 21.20
CA ASN A 362 -9.92 -31.52 21.04
C ASN A 362 -10.32 -31.63 19.55
N GLY A 363 -9.36 -31.55 18.62
CA GLY A 363 -9.61 -31.55 17.17
C GLY A 363 -10.17 -30.23 16.62
N GLU A 364 -10.23 -29.17 17.43
CA GLU A 364 -10.69 -27.85 16.99
C GLU A 364 -9.60 -27.16 16.16
N ARG A 365 -9.94 -26.67 14.97
CA ARG A 365 -9.04 -25.85 14.14
C ARG A 365 -8.98 -24.43 14.68
N LYS A 366 -7.81 -23.98 15.12
CA LYS A 366 -7.51 -22.57 15.42
C LYS A 366 -6.73 -21.95 14.27
N ILE A 367 -6.94 -20.66 14.03
CA ILE A 367 -6.25 -19.86 13.00
C ILE A 367 -5.36 -18.80 13.65
N PHE A 368 -4.34 -18.35 12.92
CA PHE A 368 -3.42 -17.29 13.33
C PHE A 368 -2.86 -16.55 12.10
N ASP A 369 -2.30 -15.35 12.28
CA ASP A 369 -1.65 -14.59 11.20
C ASP A 369 -0.36 -15.29 10.75
N SER A 370 -0.24 -15.62 9.47
CA SER A 370 0.92 -16.35 8.95
C SER A 370 2.22 -15.55 9.09
N SER A 371 3.37 -16.22 9.08
CA SER A 371 4.67 -15.54 9.09
C SER A 371 4.83 -14.58 7.90
N PHE A 372 4.26 -14.92 6.74
CA PHE A 372 4.17 -14.03 5.56
C PHE A 372 3.28 -12.79 5.81
N SER A 373 2.08 -12.96 6.38
CA SER A 373 1.22 -11.83 6.76
C SER A 373 1.90 -10.91 7.78
N ARG A 374 2.55 -11.51 8.78
CA ARG A 374 3.21 -10.79 9.87
C ARG A 374 4.41 -9.96 9.39
N ILE A 375 5.26 -10.47 8.49
CA ILE A 375 6.38 -9.65 7.97
C ILE A 375 5.88 -8.44 7.14
N ILE A 376 4.75 -8.58 6.44
CA ILE A 376 4.12 -7.47 5.70
C ILE A 376 3.59 -6.38 6.65
N CYS A 377 3.09 -6.76 7.82
CA CYS A 377 2.55 -5.84 8.83
C CYS A 377 3.63 -5.20 9.72
N ASP A 378 4.62 -5.99 10.13
CA ASP A 378 5.51 -5.66 11.24
C ASP A 378 6.88 -5.13 10.76
N VAL A 379 6.94 -4.55 9.54
CA VAL A 379 8.12 -3.90 8.95
C VAL A 379 7.76 -2.48 8.46
N ARG A 380 8.67 -1.52 8.64
CA ARG A 380 8.52 -0.16 8.10
C ARG A 380 8.86 -0.14 6.62
N TRP A 381 7.86 -0.30 5.74
CA TRP A 381 8.08 -0.36 4.30
C TRP A 381 7.08 0.44 3.45
N VAL A 382 5.97 0.93 4.00
CA VAL A 382 4.96 1.66 3.21
C VAL A 382 5.24 3.17 3.22
N ALA A 383 5.10 3.80 2.06
CA ALA A 383 5.35 5.23 1.88
C ALA A 383 4.18 6.11 2.35
N SER A 384 4.51 7.21 3.04
CA SER A 384 3.56 8.26 3.49
C SER A 384 3.39 9.39 2.46
N THR A 385 2.24 10.07 2.51
CA THR A 385 1.96 11.36 1.84
C THR A 385 2.61 12.57 2.49
N ILE A 386 2.81 12.55 3.82
CA ILE A 386 3.24 13.74 4.60
C ILE A 386 4.75 13.94 4.57
N ASP A 387 5.49 12.84 4.56
CA ASP A 387 6.93 12.78 4.85
C ASP A 387 7.66 11.85 3.88
N ASN A 388 8.99 11.73 4.01
CA ASN A 388 9.81 10.86 3.16
C ASN A 388 10.30 9.59 3.86
N GLU A 389 9.71 9.21 5.00
CA GLU A 389 10.02 7.96 5.68
C GLU A 389 9.13 6.81 5.20
N LEU A 390 9.53 5.60 5.57
CA LEU A 390 8.73 4.38 5.47
C LEU A 390 8.07 4.10 6.82
N HIS A 391 6.82 3.67 6.83
CA HIS A 391 6.03 3.46 8.06
C HIS A 391 5.52 2.03 8.15
N TYR A 392 5.06 1.63 9.34
CA TYR A 392 4.27 0.40 9.45
C TYR A 392 2.91 0.64 8.79
N PRO A 393 2.36 -0.30 7.99
CA PRO A 393 1.09 -0.09 7.31
C PRO A 393 -0.06 0.31 8.25
N ARG A 394 -0.07 -0.25 9.46
CA ARG A 394 -1.08 -0.02 10.52
C ARG A 394 -1.09 1.40 11.10
N GLU A 395 -0.03 2.18 10.88
CA GLU A 395 0.04 3.59 11.31
C GLU A 395 -0.69 4.51 10.31
N LEU A 396 -0.70 4.11 9.04
CA LEU A 396 -1.17 4.89 7.89
C LEU A 396 -2.67 4.74 7.64
N PHE A 397 -3.22 5.76 6.99
CA PHE A 397 -4.60 5.77 6.51
C PHE A 397 -4.70 5.23 5.08
N HIS A 398 -5.84 4.61 4.78
CA HIS A 398 -6.21 4.38 3.41
C HIS A 398 -6.85 5.66 2.83
N ASP A 399 -6.42 6.07 1.63
CA ASP A 399 -7.05 7.14 0.86
C ASP A 399 -8.45 6.69 0.43
N CYS A 400 -9.46 6.95 1.25
CA CYS A 400 -10.86 6.86 0.87
C CYS A 400 -11.66 8.06 1.40
N GLU A 401 -12.82 8.31 0.80
CA GLU A 401 -13.69 9.44 1.13
C GLU A 401 -14.06 9.47 2.63
N ALA A 402 -14.28 8.32 3.27
CA ALA A 402 -14.60 8.22 4.69
C ALA A 402 -13.50 8.76 5.64
N VAL A 403 -12.25 8.86 5.16
CA VAL A 403 -11.11 9.43 5.89
C VAL A 403 -10.80 10.83 5.37
N CYS A 404 -10.66 10.98 4.05
CA CYS A 404 -10.24 12.22 3.40
C CYS A 404 -11.27 13.35 3.59
N SER A 405 -12.56 13.03 3.73
CA SER A 405 -13.59 14.03 4.05
C SER A 405 -13.44 14.66 5.44
N ILE A 406 -12.73 14.00 6.37
CA ILE A 406 -12.51 14.46 7.74
C ILE A 406 -11.13 15.12 7.87
N LEU A 407 -10.09 14.47 7.34
CA LEU A 407 -8.69 14.85 7.58
C LEU A 407 -8.02 15.60 6.42
N GLY A 408 -8.63 15.62 5.24
CA GLY A 408 -8.09 16.25 4.03
C GLY A 408 -6.69 15.75 3.68
N ASP A 409 -5.92 16.58 2.98
CA ASP A 409 -4.55 16.27 2.52
C ASP A 409 -3.50 16.26 3.66
N ASN A 410 -3.92 16.34 4.93
CA ASN A 410 -3.05 16.50 6.09
C ASN A 410 -3.03 15.29 7.05
N ALA A 411 -3.38 14.10 6.55
CA ALA A 411 -3.14 12.82 7.22
C ALA A 411 -2.10 11.96 6.47
N PRO A 412 -1.40 11.04 7.16
CA PRO A 412 -0.41 10.17 6.53
C PRO A 412 -1.12 9.00 5.83
N TYR A 413 -1.39 9.16 4.53
CA TYR A 413 -1.99 8.10 3.72
C TYR A 413 -0.92 7.18 3.14
N ALA A 414 -1.27 5.90 2.96
CA ALA A 414 -0.45 4.94 2.24
C ALA A 414 -0.39 5.27 0.75
N VAL A 415 0.83 5.36 0.21
CA VAL A 415 1.11 5.64 -1.20
C VAL A 415 1.82 4.46 -1.86
N PRO A 416 1.37 3.97 -3.03
CA PRO A 416 0.13 4.33 -3.74
C PRO A 416 -1.13 3.73 -3.08
N LYS A 417 -2.30 4.17 -3.59
CA LYS A 417 -3.62 3.76 -3.12
C LYS A 417 -3.92 2.30 -3.49
N VAL A 418 -3.87 1.44 -2.47
CA VAL A 418 -4.34 0.03 -2.48
C VAL A 418 -5.78 -0.06 -2.98
N ARG A 419 -6.08 -1.05 -3.82
CA ARG A 419 -7.39 -1.32 -4.42
C ARG A 419 -8.00 -2.63 -3.92
N SER A 420 -7.18 -3.63 -3.59
CA SER A 420 -7.64 -4.89 -3.00
C SER A 420 -8.12 -4.66 -1.56
N GLU A 421 -9.41 -4.87 -1.32
CA GLU A 421 -10.00 -4.83 0.03
C GLU A 421 -9.34 -5.86 0.97
N ARG A 422 -8.88 -7.00 0.44
CA ARG A 422 -8.23 -8.07 1.21
C ARG A 422 -6.78 -7.73 1.52
N LEU A 423 -6.06 -7.01 0.65
CA LEU A 423 -4.73 -6.47 0.97
C LEU A 423 -4.85 -5.37 2.03
N LEU A 424 -5.74 -4.41 1.80
CA LEU A 424 -6.05 -3.32 2.72
C LEU A 424 -6.35 -3.84 4.14
N THR A 425 -7.17 -4.88 4.23
CA THR A 425 -7.56 -5.50 5.51
C THR A 425 -6.38 -6.23 6.17
N THR A 426 -5.52 -6.89 5.38
CA THR A 426 -4.33 -7.58 5.91
C THR A 426 -3.28 -6.59 6.43
N LEU A 427 -3.01 -5.53 5.67
CA LEU A 427 -2.12 -4.43 6.08
C LEU A 427 -2.63 -3.74 7.36
N GLY A 428 -3.96 -3.72 7.57
CA GLY A 428 -4.59 -2.97 8.65
C GLY A 428 -4.56 -1.46 8.43
N LEU A 429 -4.61 -1.01 7.17
CA LEU A 429 -4.70 0.42 6.84
C LEU A 429 -5.99 1.01 7.45
N LYS A 430 -5.90 2.20 8.05
CA LYS A 430 -7.05 2.84 8.69
C LYS A 430 -8.04 3.36 7.65
N THR A 431 -9.19 2.70 7.54
CA THR A 431 -10.33 3.09 6.66
C THR A 431 -11.40 3.91 7.34
N GLN A 432 -11.33 4.05 8.67
CA GLN A 432 -12.20 4.91 9.47
C GLN A 432 -11.32 5.69 10.45
N VAL A 433 -11.72 6.94 10.72
CA VAL A 433 -11.06 7.80 11.70
C VAL A 433 -11.60 7.47 13.09
N THR A 434 -10.71 7.35 14.09
CA THR A 434 -11.09 7.28 15.51
C THR A 434 -10.89 8.64 16.21
N VAL A 435 -11.36 8.77 17.45
CA VAL A 435 -11.08 9.97 18.27
C VAL A 435 -9.56 10.11 18.50
N ASP A 436 -8.89 9.00 18.78
CA ASP A 436 -7.45 8.99 19.04
C ASP A 436 -6.64 9.40 17.81
N ASP A 437 -7.08 9.00 16.61
CA ASP A 437 -6.53 9.49 15.35
C ASP A 437 -6.72 11.00 15.18
N THR A 438 -7.93 11.54 15.43
CA THR A 438 -8.15 13.00 15.31
C THR A 438 -7.29 13.81 16.27
N LEU A 439 -7.04 13.30 17.48
CA LEU A 439 -6.19 13.99 18.47
C LEU A 439 -4.71 13.89 18.10
N ALA A 440 -4.21 12.71 17.72
CA ALA A 440 -2.83 12.53 17.27
C ALA A 440 -2.50 13.41 16.04
N ILE A 441 -3.44 13.51 15.10
CA ILE A 441 -3.29 14.36 13.90
C ILE A 441 -3.38 15.85 14.26
N LEU A 442 -4.18 16.24 15.25
CA LEU A 442 -4.23 17.63 15.71
C LEU A 442 -2.87 18.09 16.29
N GLU A 443 -2.12 17.22 16.98
CA GLU A 443 -0.75 17.53 17.41
C GLU A 443 0.20 17.75 16.23
N VAL A 444 0.10 16.93 15.17
CA VAL A 444 0.85 17.12 13.92
C VAL A 444 0.48 18.44 13.24
N TRP A 445 -0.79 18.83 13.27
CA TRP A 445 -1.24 20.11 12.71
C TRP A 445 -0.77 21.31 13.55
N ARG A 446 -0.67 21.21 14.88
CA ARG A 446 -0.09 22.26 15.74
C ARG A 446 1.36 22.56 15.40
N ALA A 447 2.14 21.55 15.03
CA ALA A 447 3.52 21.71 14.57
C ALA A 447 3.65 22.27 13.14
N LYS A 448 2.56 22.30 12.35
CA LYS A 448 2.57 22.59 10.91
C LYS A 448 1.91 23.96 10.60
N ALA A 449 2.67 25.04 10.78
CA ALA A 449 2.22 26.39 10.46
C ALA A 449 2.85 26.91 9.14
N PRO A 450 2.06 27.47 8.19
CA PRO A 450 0.60 27.49 8.14
C PRO A 450 0.01 26.12 7.75
N LEU A 451 -1.16 25.80 8.28
CA LEU A 451 -1.94 24.63 7.86
C LEU A 451 -2.69 24.98 6.56
N ARG A 452 -2.87 24.00 5.66
CA ARG A 452 -3.70 24.17 4.45
C ARG A 452 -4.91 23.25 4.52
N ALA A 453 -6.11 23.81 4.66
CA ALA A 453 -7.36 23.06 4.80
C ALA A 453 -8.53 23.86 4.21
N SER A 454 -9.61 23.18 3.83
CA SER A 454 -10.86 23.84 3.47
C SER A 454 -11.78 24.00 4.69
N VAL A 455 -12.64 25.02 4.67
CA VAL A 455 -13.58 25.27 5.77
C VAL A 455 -14.58 24.12 5.90
N SER A 456 -14.97 23.50 4.79
CA SER A 456 -15.82 22.31 4.72
C SER A 456 -15.15 21.07 5.32
N GLN A 457 -13.86 20.85 5.04
CA GLN A 457 -13.09 19.76 5.64
C GLN A 457 -12.99 19.94 7.17
N MET A 458 -12.64 21.14 7.64
CA MET A 458 -12.57 21.42 9.08
C MET A 458 -13.95 21.38 9.77
N SER A 459 -15.02 21.80 9.10
CA SER A 459 -16.39 21.63 9.59
C SER A 459 -16.74 20.15 9.81
N ARG A 460 -16.33 19.27 8.89
CA ARG A 460 -16.47 17.81 9.01
C ARG A 460 -15.61 17.25 10.15
N PHE A 461 -14.38 17.73 10.33
CA PHE A 461 -13.50 17.38 11.46
C PHE A 461 -14.14 17.69 12.83
N TYR A 462 -14.63 18.91 13.03
CA TYR A 462 -15.32 19.30 14.28
C TYR A 462 -16.63 18.54 14.48
N THR A 463 -17.41 18.32 13.41
CA THR A 463 -18.65 17.53 13.46
C THR A 463 -18.37 16.05 13.80
N PHE A 464 -17.26 15.48 13.32
CA PHE A 464 -16.85 14.14 13.71
C PHE A 464 -16.48 14.08 15.20
N MET A 465 -15.66 15.01 15.69
CA MET A 465 -15.28 15.07 17.11
C MET A 465 -16.52 15.26 18.01
N TRP A 466 -17.46 16.13 17.62
CA TRP A 466 -18.77 16.26 18.27
C TRP A 466 -19.42 14.88 18.43
N ASN A 467 -19.65 14.18 17.31
CA ASN A 467 -20.43 12.95 17.28
C ASN A 467 -19.79 11.80 18.07
N ARG A 468 -18.56 11.97 18.55
CA ARG A 468 -17.86 11.05 19.46
C ARG A 468 -17.71 11.58 20.90
N MET A 469 -18.10 12.82 21.20
CA MET A 469 -18.12 13.33 22.58
C MET A 469 -19.02 12.47 23.50
N ASN A 470 -20.12 11.90 23.00
CA ASN A 470 -20.99 11.02 23.78
C ASN A 470 -20.28 9.84 24.49
N THR A 471 -19.09 9.43 24.03
CA THR A 471 -18.25 8.40 24.68
C THR A 471 -16.92 8.93 25.22
N SER A 472 -16.53 10.16 24.87
CA SER A 472 -15.14 10.65 25.05
C SER A 472 -15.03 12.17 25.31
N GLU A 473 -16.13 12.86 25.63
CA GLU A 473 -16.25 14.32 25.78
C GLU A 473 -15.08 14.94 26.55
N ARG A 474 -14.81 14.41 27.75
CA ARG A 474 -13.72 14.88 28.61
C ARG A 474 -12.37 14.91 27.90
N LYS A 475 -11.98 13.81 27.23
CA LYS A 475 -10.70 13.68 26.53
C LYS A 475 -10.60 14.67 25.37
N VAL A 476 -11.69 14.85 24.62
CA VAL A 476 -11.74 15.80 23.50
C VAL A 476 -11.65 17.25 24.00
N VAL A 477 -12.44 17.62 25.02
CA VAL A 477 -12.46 18.98 25.58
C VAL A 477 -11.14 19.33 26.29
N GLU A 478 -10.51 18.40 27.01
CA GLU A 478 -9.19 18.60 27.61
C GLU A 478 -8.14 18.82 26.51
N ALA A 479 -8.03 17.93 25.51
CA ALA A 479 -7.07 18.07 24.42
C ALA A 479 -7.27 19.33 23.55
N LEU A 480 -8.52 19.76 23.29
CA LEU A 480 -8.81 21.01 22.56
C LEU A 480 -8.44 22.27 23.36
N ARG A 481 -8.28 22.17 24.69
CA ARG A 481 -7.89 23.28 25.58
C ARG A 481 -6.38 23.37 25.85
N GLU A 482 -5.64 22.28 25.69
CA GLU A 482 -4.18 22.24 25.95
C GLU A 482 -3.34 23.07 24.96
N GLY A 483 -3.82 23.27 23.73
CA GLY A 483 -3.09 24.02 22.70
C GLY A 483 -3.98 24.52 21.56
N PRO A 484 -3.39 25.16 20.53
CA PRO A 484 -4.14 25.65 19.38
C PRO A 484 -4.93 24.54 18.69
N SER A 485 -6.21 24.79 18.41
CA SER A 485 -7.17 23.73 18.07
C SER A 485 -8.27 24.17 17.09
N VAL A 486 -8.51 25.47 16.97
CA VAL A 486 -9.53 26.03 16.07
C VAL A 486 -8.83 26.53 14.80
N PHE A 487 -9.09 25.90 13.65
CA PHE A 487 -8.57 26.34 12.36
C PHE A 487 -9.27 27.60 11.92
N VAL A 488 -8.47 28.56 11.45
CA VAL A 488 -8.92 29.88 11.08
C VAL A 488 -8.25 30.24 9.74
N PRO A 489 -9.02 30.36 8.64
CA PRO A 489 -8.47 30.60 7.32
C PRO A 489 -7.87 32.01 7.22
N SER A 490 -6.74 32.15 6.51
CA SER A 490 -6.08 33.45 6.29
C SER A 490 -6.67 34.25 5.12
N LYS A 491 -7.57 33.64 4.32
CA LYS A 491 -8.28 34.29 3.21
C LYS A 491 -9.79 34.28 3.44
N PHE A 492 -10.45 35.40 3.15
CA PHE A 492 -11.91 35.50 3.06
C PHE A 492 -12.37 35.41 1.60
N GLY A 493 -13.59 34.92 1.37
CA GLY A 493 -14.24 34.94 0.04
C GLY A 493 -13.88 33.79 -0.91
N ALA A 494 -13.00 32.87 -0.50
CA ALA A 494 -12.83 31.58 -1.16
C ALA A 494 -14.07 30.68 -0.96
N SER A 495 -14.24 29.66 -1.81
CA SER A 495 -15.27 28.63 -1.61
C SER A 495 -15.02 27.87 -0.30
N LEU A 496 -16.09 27.36 0.33
CA LEU A 496 -15.96 26.53 1.53
C LEU A 496 -15.18 25.23 1.29
N GLU A 497 -15.11 24.76 0.03
CA GLU A 497 -14.31 23.60 -0.38
C GLU A 497 -12.87 23.96 -0.80
N ASP A 498 -12.50 25.23 -0.95
CA ASP A 498 -11.15 25.60 -1.40
C ASP A 498 -10.11 25.38 -0.29
N THR A 499 -9.02 24.67 -0.60
CA THR A 499 -7.91 24.39 0.32
C THR A 499 -7.02 25.63 0.52
N VAL A 500 -7.44 26.52 1.42
CA VAL A 500 -6.75 27.78 1.76
C VAL A 500 -5.69 27.60 2.86
N PRO A 501 -4.65 28.44 2.92
CA PRO A 501 -3.80 28.54 4.10
C PRO A 501 -4.56 29.15 5.28
N GLY A 502 -4.23 28.70 6.49
CA GLY A 502 -4.78 29.19 7.75
C GLY A 502 -3.89 28.84 8.94
N VAL A 503 -4.34 29.22 10.13
CA VAL A 503 -3.66 28.99 11.40
C VAL A 503 -4.58 28.26 12.38
N LEU A 504 -4.01 27.46 13.28
CA LEU A 504 -4.73 27.01 14.47
C LEU A 504 -4.60 28.10 15.55
N LEU A 505 -5.71 28.48 16.18
CA LEU A 505 -5.76 29.35 17.36
C LEU A 505 -6.28 28.57 18.57
N SER A 506 -5.97 29.03 19.78
CA SER A 506 -6.55 28.45 21.01
C SER A 506 -8.00 28.89 21.23
N LEU A 507 -8.76 28.12 22.01
CA LEU A 507 -10.17 28.43 22.33
C LEU A 507 -10.39 29.80 23.01
N LYS A 508 -9.35 30.39 23.61
CA LYS A 508 -9.37 31.71 24.27
C LYS A 508 -9.09 32.88 23.33
N GLU A 509 -8.67 32.58 22.10
CA GLU A 509 -8.33 33.58 21.09
C GLU A 509 -9.45 33.80 20.08
N VAL A 510 -10.43 32.91 20.06
CA VAL A 510 -11.60 32.94 19.16
C VAL A 510 -12.86 33.25 19.96
N PHE A 511 -13.88 33.76 19.28
CA PHE A 511 -15.17 34.15 19.85
C PHE A 511 -16.29 33.71 18.91
N TRP A 512 -17.51 33.50 19.40
CA TRP A 512 -18.59 33.09 18.50
C TRP A 512 -19.03 34.21 17.55
N HIS A 513 -19.53 35.34 18.06
CA HIS A 513 -20.02 36.45 17.23
C HIS A 513 -19.59 37.84 17.71
N ASP A 514 -19.59 38.82 16.82
CA ASP A 514 -19.45 40.24 17.16
C ASP A 514 -20.85 40.87 17.24
N SER A 515 -21.23 41.36 18.42
CA SER A 515 -22.51 42.06 18.65
C SER A 515 -22.58 43.46 18.04
N THR A 516 -21.47 43.99 17.50
CA THR A 516 -21.35 45.39 17.05
C THR A 516 -21.30 45.55 15.53
N GLY A 517 -21.20 44.46 14.77
CA GLY A 517 -21.07 44.50 13.30
C GLY A 517 -19.80 45.19 12.81
N SER A 518 -18.78 45.34 13.67
CA SER A 518 -17.49 45.92 13.33
C SER A 518 -16.71 44.98 12.42
N VAL A 519 -16.70 43.69 12.77
CA VAL A 519 -15.92 42.66 12.08
C VAL A 519 -16.38 42.42 10.64
N ASP A 520 -17.67 42.50 10.32
CA ASP A 520 -18.16 42.20 8.96
C ASP A 520 -17.86 43.32 7.96
N GLN A 521 -17.81 44.58 8.42
CA GLN A 521 -17.41 45.69 7.57
C GLN A 521 -15.91 45.68 7.27
N VAL A 522 -15.10 45.27 8.24
CA VAL A 522 -13.67 44.97 8.04
C VAL A 522 -13.48 43.88 6.97
N LYS A 523 -14.21 42.76 7.03
CA LYS A 523 -14.14 41.69 6.00
C LYS A 523 -14.40 42.21 4.58
N MET A 524 -15.33 43.16 4.40
CA MET A 524 -15.65 43.75 3.09
C MET A 524 -14.58 44.72 2.53
N VAL A 525 -13.60 45.13 3.35
CA VAL A 525 -12.42 45.87 2.89
C VAL A 525 -11.29 44.91 2.54
N TYR A 526 -11.01 43.91 3.39
CA TYR A 526 -9.89 42.98 3.19
C TYR A 526 -10.08 41.97 2.06
N SER A 527 -11.32 41.68 1.64
CA SER A 527 -11.59 40.87 0.43
C SER A 527 -11.12 41.50 -0.89
N LYS A 528 -10.48 42.67 -0.85
CA LYS A 528 -9.97 43.43 -2.01
C LYS A 528 -8.44 43.60 -2.02
N PHE A 529 -7.72 43.00 -1.06
CA PHE A 529 -6.26 43.14 -0.92
C PHE A 529 -5.52 41.79 -1.06
N ASP A 530 -4.20 41.89 -1.26
CA ASP A 530 -3.39 40.90 -2.00
C ASP A 530 -2.80 39.74 -1.15
N GLU A 531 -2.38 38.66 -1.84
CA GLU A 531 -2.12 37.31 -1.31
C GLU A 531 -0.96 37.18 -0.29
N HIS A 532 -0.15 38.21 -0.07
CA HIS A 532 1.19 38.09 0.53
C HIS A 532 1.36 38.70 1.93
N SER A 533 0.27 38.88 2.68
CA SER A 533 0.29 39.49 4.02
C SER A 533 -0.04 38.50 5.17
N VAL A 534 0.48 38.83 6.35
CA VAL A 534 0.45 38.00 7.58
C VAL A 534 -1.00 37.74 8.05
N PRO A 535 -1.33 36.57 8.65
CA PRO A 535 -2.70 36.25 9.08
C PRO A 535 -3.33 37.34 9.96
N TYR A 536 -4.35 38.03 9.43
CA TYR A 536 -4.98 39.16 10.11
C TYR A 536 -5.90 38.72 11.27
N PRO A 537 -5.82 39.35 12.47
CA PRO A 537 -6.51 38.91 13.68
C PRO A 537 -8.04 39.16 13.71
N VAL A 538 -8.65 39.51 12.57
CA VAL A 538 -10.11 39.69 12.38
C VAL A 538 -10.85 38.36 12.40
N THR A 539 -10.17 37.30 11.98
CA THR A 539 -10.70 35.97 11.71
C THR A 539 -11.07 35.18 12.98
N ARG A 540 -10.98 35.78 14.16
CA ARG A 540 -11.36 35.21 15.46
C ARG A 540 -12.86 34.87 15.60
N ILE A 541 -13.74 35.40 14.73
CA ILE A 541 -15.20 35.26 14.81
C ILE A 541 -15.72 34.01 14.10
N LEU A 542 -16.07 32.98 14.88
CA LEU A 542 -16.38 31.64 14.39
C LEU A 542 -17.74 31.51 13.70
N CYS A 543 -18.76 32.28 14.06
CA CYS A 543 -20.10 32.15 13.46
C CYS A 543 -20.10 32.34 11.94
N SER A 544 -19.15 33.12 11.42
CA SER A 544 -18.97 33.41 10.00
C SER A 544 -18.14 32.38 9.23
N VAL A 545 -17.53 31.43 9.92
CA VAL A 545 -16.71 30.34 9.35
C VAL A 545 -17.40 28.98 9.55
N TYR A 546 -18.02 28.78 10.71
CA TYR A 546 -18.57 27.51 11.18
C TYR A 546 -20.01 27.64 11.71
N PRO A 547 -20.97 28.26 10.96
CA PRO A 547 -22.28 28.66 11.50
C PRO A 547 -23.11 27.53 12.16
N GLY A 548 -22.92 26.28 11.74
CA GLY A 548 -23.60 25.10 12.33
C GLY A 548 -22.96 24.53 13.61
N LEU A 549 -21.91 25.14 14.16
CA LEU A 549 -21.11 24.60 15.28
C LEU A 549 -21.13 25.49 16.54
N HIS A 550 -22.16 26.32 16.75
CA HIS A 550 -22.30 27.18 17.93
C HIS A 550 -22.16 26.40 19.24
N ASP A 551 -23.06 25.43 19.44
CA ASP A 551 -23.12 24.61 20.63
C ASP A 551 -21.86 23.74 20.84
N PHE A 552 -21.03 23.53 19.80
CA PHE A 552 -19.76 22.81 19.89
C PHE A 552 -18.70 23.68 20.56
N PHE A 553 -18.46 24.84 19.98
CA PHE A 553 -17.41 25.75 20.42
C PHE A 553 -17.82 26.41 21.74
N VAL A 554 -19.01 26.97 21.83
CA VAL A 554 -19.51 27.65 23.03
C VAL A 554 -19.93 26.63 24.08
N ASN A 555 -21.04 25.91 23.86
CA ASN A 555 -21.71 25.12 24.90
C ASN A 555 -21.01 23.81 25.29
N ARG A 556 -19.93 23.39 24.60
CA ARG A 556 -19.09 22.25 24.98
C ARG A 556 -17.62 22.59 25.19
N CYS A 557 -16.96 23.21 24.22
CA CYS A 557 -15.53 23.51 24.34
C CYS A 557 -15.24 24.69 25.29
N GLY A 558 -16.17 25.64 25.42
CA GLY A 558 -16.01 26.85 26.23
C GLY A 558 -15.28 27.99 25.51
N VAL A 559 -15.59 28.20 24.23
CA VAL A 559 -15.32 29.45 23.50
C VAL A 559 -16.31 30.51 23.98
N ASP A 560 -15.84 31.73 24.18
CA ASP A 560 -16.71 32.83 24.63
C ASP A 560 -17.65 33.31 23.50
N GLU A 561 -18.91 33.58 23.84
CA GLU A 561 -19.96 34.01 22.90
C GLU A 561 -19.59 35.33 22.18
N LEU A 562 -18.94 36.24 22.91
CA LEU A 562 -18.59 37.59 22.50
C LEU A 562 -17.11 37.86 22.80
N PRO A 563 -16.44 38.76 22.06
CA PRO A 563 -15.11 39.24 22.41
C PRO A 563 -15.05 39.81 23.83
N HIS A 564 -13.95 39.54 24.53
CA HIS A 564 -13.57 40.27 25.75
C HIS A 564 -13.03 41.67 25.41
N PHE A 565 -12.82 42.50 26.43
CA PHE A 565 -12.19 43.83 26.35
C PHE A 565 -11.00 43.92 25.36
N HIS A 566 -10.00 43.06 25.53
CA HIS A 566 -8.81 43.00 24.66
C HIS A 566 -9.14 42.63 23.21
N GLY A 567 -10.19 41.84 22.99
CA GLY A 567 -10.71 41.51 21.66
C GLY A 567 -11.35 42.72 20.98
N TYR A 568 -12.21 43.47 21.68
CA TYR A 568 -12.77 44.71 21.16
C TYR A 568 -11.72 45.80 20.93
N LEU A 569 -10.68 45.88 21.77
CA LEU A 569 -9.57 46.80 21.55
C LEU A 569 -8.79 46.47 20.26
N GLN A 570 -8.55 45.17 19.97
CA GLN A 570 -7.97 44.75 18.70
C GLN A 570 -8.91 45.03 17.51
N ILE A 571 -10.23 44.82 17.67
CA ILE A 571 -11.23 45.16 16.65
C ILE A 571 -11.21 46.66 16.36
N LEU A 572 -11.21 47.53 17.38
CA LEU A 572 -11.16 48.98 17.24
C LEU A 572 -9.88 49.46 16.54
N LEU A 573 -8.71 49.01 16.99
CA LEU A 573 -7.41 49.34 16.37
C LEU A 573 -7.36 49.00 14.88
N HIS A 574 -7.99 47.87 14.52
CA HIS A 574 -8.00 47.37 13.16
C HIS A 574 -9.06 48.07 12.29
N LEU A 575 -10.24 48.33 12.84
CA LEU A 575 -11.33 49.10 12.23
C LEU A 575 -10.90 50.55 11.93
N SER A 576 -10.17 51.19 12.85
CA SER A 576 -9.62 52.54 12.64
C SER A 576 -8.54 52.61 11.56
N ALA A 577 -7.92 51.48 11.22
CA ALA A 577 -6.92 51.42 10.16
C ALA A 577 -7.52 51.31 8.75
N VAL A 578 -8.82 51.00 8.61
CA VAL A 578 -9.45 50.70 7.29
C VAL A 578 -10.76 51.42 6.98
N ALA A 579 -11.41 52.03 7.97
CA ALA A 579 -12.66 52.74 7.80
C ALA A 579 -12.56 54.18 8.35
N LEU A 580 -13.47 55.05 7.93
CA LEU A 580 -13.53 56.44 8.41
C LEU A 580 -14.45 56.55 9.64
N PRO A 581 -14.17 57.45 10.61
CA PRO A 581 -15.04 57.69 11.76
C PRO A 581 -16.51 57.93 11.40
N SER A 582 -16.79 58.64 10.29
CA SER A 582 -18.15 58.91 9.81
C SER A 582 -18.95 57.65 9.45
N GLN A 583 -18.29 56.50 9.29
CA GLN A 583 -18.90 55.20 9.00
C GLN A 583 -19.06 54.39 10.31
N GLU A 584 -18.04 54.40 11.17
CA GLU A 584 -17.93 53.46 12.29
C GLU A 584 -18.18 54.05 13.69
N ALA A 585 -18.28 55.37 13.83
CA ALA A 585 -18.36 56.05 15.13
C ALA A 585 -19.45 55.48 16.06
N LYS A 586 -20.60 55.08 15.50
CA LYS A 586 -21.71 54.45 16.24
C LYS A 586 -21.36 53.05 16.77
N LYS A 587 -20.45 52.32 16.12
CA LYS A 587 -19.92 51.04 16.62
C LYS A 587 -18.94 51.26 17.77
N VAL A 588 -18.10 52.29 17.67
CA VAL A 588 -17.22 52.71 18.79
C VAL A 588 -18.07 53.09 20.01
N PHE A 589 -19.18 53.82 19.80
CA PHE A 589 -20.15 54.11 20.84
C PHE A 589 -20.72 52.82 21.48
N CYS A 590 -21.20 51.85 20.69
CA CYS A 590 -21.69 50.57 21.21
C CYS A 590 -20.62 49.81 22.05
N ILE A 591 -19.35 49.85 21.64
CA ILE A 591 -18.24 49.24 22.39
C ILE A 591 -17.99 49.99 23.71
N PHE A 592 -18.05 51.32 23.70
CA PHE A 592 -17.90 52.14 24.91
C PHE A 592 -19.08 51.97 25.89
N VAL A 593 -20.31 51.83 25.39
CA VAL A 593 -21.48 51.45 26.21
C VAL A 593 -21.27 50.08 26.84
N LYS A 594 -20.82 49.09 26.07
CA LYS A 594 -20.53 47.74 26.57
C LYS A 594 -19.45 47.76 27.66
N TRP A 595 -18.33 48.44 27.45
CA TRP A 595 -17.27 48.58 28.46
C TRP A 595 -17.74 49.32 29.71
N ALA A 596 -18.63 50.31 29.60
CA ALA A 596 -19.22 50.98 30.75
C ALA A 596 -20.13 50.04 31.58
N ASP A 597 -20.94 49.20 30.94
CA ASP A 597 -21.78 48.21 31.63
C ASP A 597 -20.95 47.01 32.18
N GLU A 598 -19.89 46.58 31.50
CA GLU A 598 -18.93 45.58 32.00
C GLU A 598 -18.17 46.10 33.23
N LEU A 599 -17.78 47.38 33.25
CA LEU A 599 -17.14 48.02 34.40
C LEU A 599 -18.10 48.24 35.57
N LYS A 600 -19.38 48.48 35.29
CA LYS A 600 -20.44 48.62 36.31
C LYS A 600 -20.84 47.28 36.93
N SER A 601 -20.80 46.19 36.15
CA SER A 601 -21.07 44.82 36.61
C SER A 601 -19.85 44.14 37.25
N GLY A 602 -18.66 44.73 37.15
CA GLY A 602 -17.41 44.16 37.67
C GLY A 602 -16.80 43.06 36.79
N SER A 603 -17.28 42.91 35.55
CA SER A 603 -16.72 42.01 34.54
C SER A 603 -15.43 42.58 33.92
N LEU A 604 -15.37 43.91 33.73
CA LEU A 604 -14.15 44.60 33.34
C LEU A 604 -13.32 44.98 34.59
N ARG A 605 -12.04 44.60 34.59
CA ARG A 605 -11.14 44.86 35.73
C ARG A 605 -10.59 46.28 35.68
N PHE A 606 -10.21 46.83 36.84
CA PHE A 606 -9.62 48.17 36.90
C PHE A 606 -8.28 48.23 36.17
N GLU A 607 -7.47 47.17 36.23
CA GLU A 607 -6.18 47.05 35.53
C GLU A 607 -6.32 47.12 34.00
N ASP A 608 -7.46 46.68 33.46
CA ASP A 608 -7.75 46.72 32.02
C ASP A 608 -8.11 48.15 31.56
N VAL A 609 -8.88 48.88 32.39
CA VAL A 609 -9.16 50.32 32.18
C VAL A 609 -7.87 51.13 32.28
N ASP A 610 -7.07 50.87 33.31
CA ASP A 610 -5.73 51.42 33.52
C ASP A 610 -4.78 51.16 32.34
N PHE A 611 -4.90 50.00 31.68
CA PHE A 611 -4.12 49.65 30.50
C PHE A 611 -4.57 50.46 29.27
N LEU A 612 -5.88 50.62 29.06
CA LEU A 612 -6.43 51.43 27.97
C LEU A 612 -6.14 52.93 28.16
N GLU A 613 -6.23 53.44 29.37
CA GLU A 613 -5.90 54.84 29.74
C GLU A 613 -4.44 55.19 29.45
N LYS A 614 -3.52 54.22 29.65
CA LYS A 614 -2.11 54.32 29.27
C LYS A 614 -1.90 54.16 27.77
N SER A 615 -2.52 53.16 27.16
CA SER A 615 -2.43 52.87 25.72
C SER A 615 -2.89 54.06 24.86
N LEU A 616 -4.01 54.70 25.24
CA LEU A 616 -4.56 55.87 24.57
C LEU A 616 -3.61 57.08 24.57
N LYS A 617 -2.63 57.16 25.48
CA LYS A 617 -1.62 58.23 25.48
C LYS A 617 -0.51 57.97 24.45
N GLU A 618 -0.43 56.78 23.87
CA GLU A 618 0.49 56.46 22.78
C GLU A 618 -0.11 56.84 21.42
N LYS A 619 0.73 57.44 20.55
CA LYS A 619 0.31 57.94 19.23
C LYS A 619 -0.27 56.86 18.29
N GLN A 620 -0.06 55.58 18.59
CA GLN A 620 -0.49 54.45 17.77
C GLN A 620 -1.92 53.96 18.07
N TYR A 621 -2.50 54.28 19.23
CA TYR A 621 -3.86 53.85 19.62
C TYR A 621 -4.93 54.81 19.09
N LEU A 622 -5.04 54.89 17.76
CA LEU A 622 -5.95 55.78 17.03
C LEU A 622 -7.41 55.29 17.02
N ILE A 623 -7.96 54.92 18.18
CA ILE A 623 -9.29 54.30 18.28
C ILE A 623 -10.43 55.31 18.57
N LEU A 624 -10.12 56.59 18.79
CA LEU A 624 -11.11 57.60 19.15
C LEU A 624 -11.60 58.34 17.89
N PRO A 625 -12.91 58.33 17.58
CA PRO A 625 -13.47 59.04 16.44
C PRO A 625 -13.64 60.53 16.75
N ALA A 626 -13.01 61.41 15.97
CA ALA A 626 -13.17 62.86 16.09
C ALA A 626 -14.04 63.46 14.98
N ALA A 627 -14.67 64.60 15.28
CA ALA A 627 -15.67 65.27 14.43
C ALA A 627 -15.16 65.71 13.04
N GLU A 628 -13.85 65.83 12.83
CA GLU A 628 -13.22 66.10 11.52
C GLU A 628 -13.13 64.86 10.61
N ASN A 629 -13.85 63.78 10.93
CA ASN A 629 -13.72 62.48 10.29
C ASN A 629 -12.31 61.87 10.40
N LYS A 630 -11.68 62.09 11.56
CA LYS A 630 -10.28 61.78 11.86
C LYS A 630 -10.18 60.87 13.08
N TRP A 631 -9.36 59.83 13.00
CA TRP A 631 -9.02 59.00 14.14
C TRP A 631 -7.93 59.67 15.00
N VAL A 632 -8.14 59.71 16.31
CA VAL A 632 -7.21 60.33 17.28
C VAL A 632 -6.89 59.41 18.45
N SER A 633 -5.90 59.82 19.23
CA SER A 633 -5.51 59.23 20.52
C SER A 633 -5.39 60.37 21.55
N LEU A 634 -5.29 60.05 22.83
CA LEU A 634 -5.02 61.01 23.91
C LEU A 634 -3.53 61.41 24.00
N ASN A 635 -2.74 61.10 22.96
CA ASN A 635 -1.38 61.58 22.83
C ASN A 635 -1.35 63.10 22.58
N GLN A 636 -0.47 63.82 23.26
CA GLN A 636 -0.33 65.28 23.18
C GLN A 636 -0.18 65.85 21.75
N SER A 637 0.28 65.05 20.77
CA SER A 637 0.35 65.46 19.37
C SER A 637 -1.02 65.59 18.65
N PHE A 638 -2.13 65.26 19.31
CA PHE A 638 -3.50 65.52 18.86
C PHE A 638 -4.19 66.69 19.60
N GLY A 639 -3.47 67.41 20.46
CA GLY A 639 -4.03 68.52 21.24
C GLY A 639 -4.95 68.04 22.38
N LEU A 640 -5.98 68.83 22.69
CA LEU A 640 -7.03 68.45 23.65
C LEU A 640 -8.05 67.55 22.96
N VAL A 641 -8.32 66.37 23.51
CA VAL A 641 -9.43 65.50 23.08
C VAL A 641 -10.49 65.49 24.18
N CYS A 642 -11.71 65.91 23.87
CA CYS A 642 -12.81 66.03 24.82
C CYS A 642 -14.16 65.63 24.20
N TRP A 643 -15.13 65.26 25.02
CA TRP A 643 -16.51 65.02 24.56
C TRP A 643 -17.40 66.25 24.79
N CYS A 644 -18.43 66.41 23.97
CA CYS A 644 -19.31 67.58 24.02
C CYS A 644 -20.58 67.28 24.82
N ASP A 645 -20.75 67.94 25.96
CA ASP A 645 -21.95 67.93 26.79
C ASP A 645 -22.91 69.11 26.50
N ASN A 646 -22.38 70.20 25.92
CA ASN A 646 -23.07 71.47 25.68
C ASN A 646 -22.76 72.06 24.29
N ASP A 647 -23.74 71.99 23.38
CA ASP A 647 -23.59 72.45 21.99
C ASP A 647 -23.34 73.95 21.81
N ARG A 648 -23.61 74.80 22.82
CA ARG A 648 -23.27 76.23 22.75
C ARG A 648 -21.76 76.42 22.79
N LEU A 649 -21.10 75.84 23.79
CA LEU A 649 -19.64 75.82 23.90
C LEU A 649 -19.02 75.17 22.65
N ARG A 650 -19.64 74.11 22.13
CA ARG A 650 -19.22 73.47 20.88
C ARG A 650 -19.17 74.42 19.69
N THR A 651 -20.09 75.38 19.59
CA THR A 651 -20.06 76.40 18.52
C THR A 651 -18.99 77.46 18.74
N GLU A 652 -18.69 77.82 19.99
CA GLU A 652 -17.65 78.80 20.33
C GLU A 652 -16.24 78.24 20.11
N PHE A 653 -16.01 76.99 20.52
CA PHE A 653 -14.71 76.32 20.38
C PHE A 653 -14.49 75.61 19.03
N LYS A 654 -15.45 75.68 18.08
CA LYS A 654 -15.37 75.00 16.76
C LYS A 654 -14.19 75.44 15.89
N HIS A 655 -13.60 76.61 16.16
CA HIS A 655 -12.55 77.23 15.35
C HIS A 655 -11.13 77.06 15.92
N PHE A 656 -10.93 76.14 16.88
CA PHE A 656 -9.64 75.89 17.50
C PHE A 656 -9.07 74.54 17.07
N ASP A 657 -8.15 74.55 16.09
CA ASP A 657 -7.50 73.36 15.51
C ASP A 657 -6.81 72.43 16.55
N ASN A 658 -6.54 72.94 17.74
CA ASN A 658 -5.97 72.21 18.88
C ASN A 658 -7.00 71.45 19.74
N ILE A 659 -8.31 71.50 19.42
CA ILE A 659 -9.38 70.84 20.17
C ILE A 659 -10.11 69.84 19.26
N ASN A 660 -9.97 68.54 19.56
CA ASN A 660 -10.61 67.45 18.83
C ASN A 660 -11.82 66.94 19.62
N PHE A 661 -13.02 67.32 19.17
CA PHE A 661 -14.28 66.83 19.73
C PHE A 661 -14.54 65.37 19.33
N LEU A 662 -14.81 64.51 20.30
CA LEU A 662 -15.28 63.15 20.03
C LEU A 662 -16.63 63.17 19.32
N TYR A 663 -16.79 62.25 18.37
CA TYR A 663 -17.98 62.11 17.53
C TYR A 663 -18.41 60.65 17.47
N PHE A 664 -19.61 60.35 17.98
CA PHE A 664 -20.15 59.01 18.11
C PHE A 664 -21.19 58.64 17.03
N GLY A 665 -21.29 59.44 15.96
CA GLY A 665 -22.31 59.30 14.92
C GLY A 665 -23.51 60.21 15.15
N GLU A 666 -24.57 59.99 14.37
CA GLU A 666 -25.90 60.49 14.68
C GLU A 666 -26.52 59.56 15.74
N LEU A 667 -26.72 60.10 16.94
CA LEU A 667 -27.33 59.41 18.08
C LEU A 667 -28.77 59.88 18.26
N ASP A 668 -29.68 58.97 18.62
CA ASP A 668 -31.06 59.31 19.01
C ASP A 668 -31.17 59.82 20.46
N ASP A 669 -32.37 60.19 20.91
CA ASP A 669 -32.59 60.76 22.26
C ASP A 669 -32.22 59.78 23.39
N GLU A 670 -32.40 58.47 23.21
CA GLU A 670 -32.04 57.46 24.22
C GLU A 670 -30.52 57.22 24.22
N GLU A 671 -29.90 57.14 23.05
CA GLU A 671 -28.45 57.04 22.91
C GLU A 671 -27.71 58.29 23.44
N ASN A 672 -28.27 59.50 23.26
CA ASN A 672 -27.72 60.72 23.84
C ASN A 672 -27.80 60.72 25.37
N GLU A 673 -28.87 60.19 25.96
CA GLU A 673 -28.96 60.05 27.42
C GLU A 673 -28.01 58.96 27.94
N ILE A 674 -27.82 57.86 27.20
CA ILE A 674 -26.80 56.83 27.50
C ILE A 674 -25.38 57.42 27.41
N LEU A 675 -25.10 58.30 26.43
CA LEU A 675 -23.84 59.03 26.34
C LEU A 675 -23.61 59.91 27.58
N ARG A 676 -24.63 60.69 27.98
CA ARG A 676 -24.60 61.60 29.13
C ARG A 676 -24.51 60.89 30.49
N THR A 677 -25.13 59.72 30.64
CA THR A 677 -25.28 59.04 31.95
C THR A 677 -24.38 57.82 32.17
N LYS A 678 -23.99 57.08 31.12
CA LYS A 678 -23.10 55.91 31.23
C LYS A 678 -21.70 56.20 30.67
N VAL A 679 -21.65 56.60 29.39
CA VAL A 679 -20.38 56.65 28.64
C VAL A 679 -19.50 57.80 29.13
N SER A 680 -20.09 58.93 29.53
CA SER A 680 -19.43 60.03 30.24
C SER A 680 -18.59 59.56 31.44
N ILE A 681 -19.15 58.68 32.29
CA ILE A 681 -18.47 58.15 33.49
C ILE A 681 -17.28 57.27 33.10
N PHE A 682 -17.41 56.49 32.03
CA PHE A 682 -16.32 55.66 31.49
C PHE A 682 -15.23 56.53 30.84
N MET A 683 -15.61 57.55 30.06
CA MET A 683 -14.69 58.51 29.44
C MET A 683 -13.91 59.32 30.48
N HIS A 684 -14.56 59.81 31.53
CA HIS A 684 -13.89 60.52 32.63
C HIS A 684 -12.86 59.60 33.35
N ARG A 685 -13.14 58.29 33.51
CA ARG A 685 -12.16 57.31 34.02
C ARG A 685 -10.97 57.06 33.09
N LEU A 686 -11.13 57.29 31.78
CA LEU A 686 -10.04 57.28 30.80
C LEU A 686 -9.32 58.64 30.68
N ASN A 687 -9.58 59.58 31.60
CA ASN A 687 -9.10 60.96 31.56
C ASN A 687 -9.47 61.70 30.26
N ILE A 688 -10.67 61.43 29.73
CA ILE A 688 -11.30 62.16 28.62
C ILE A 688 -12.33 63.13 29.23
N PRO A 689 -12.05 64.43 29.33
CA PRO A 689 -12.93 65.40 29.99
C PRO A 689 -14.13 65.78 29.11
N SER A 690 -15.18 66.32 29.74
CA SER A 690 -16.21 67.09 29.01
C SER A 690 -15.65 68.44 28.55
N LEU A 691 -16.36 69.09 27.62
CA LEU A 691 -16.04 70.46 27.23
C LEU A 691 -16.23 71.44 28.40
N SER A 692 -17.28 71.25 29.20
CA SER A 692 -17.55 72.05 30.41
C SER A 692 -16.56 71.86 31.57
N GLU A 693 -15.75 70.80 31.57
CA GLU A 693 -14.66 70.59 32.55
C GLU A 693 -13.37 71.36 32.18
N VAL A 694 -13.27 71.90 30.95
CA VAL A 694 -12.05 72.54 30.41
C VAL A 694 -12.28 73.98 29.91
N SER A 695 -13.54 74.45 29.88
CA SER A 695 -13.94 75.82 29.51
C SER A 695 -14.00 76.78 30.71
#